data_AF-A0A6C7E9A8-F1
#
_entry.id   AF-A0A6C7E9A8-F1
#
_cell.length_a   1.000
_cell.length_b   1.000
_cell.length_c   1.000
_cell.angle_alpha   90.00
_cell.angle_beta   90.00
_cell.angle_gamma   90.00
#
_symmetry.space_group_name_H-M   'P 1'
#
loop_
_entity.id
_entity.type
_entity.pdbx_description
1 polymer ?
#
loop_
_entity_poly.entity_id
_entity_poly.type
_entity_poly.pdbx_seq_one_letter_code
_entity_poly.pdbx_strand_id
1 'polypeptide(L)'
;MSSLIRLNDALDLGARGVRWTGRRVCNVSEPCRVVHAHTEEMVLRIRLGLSVALACASAMVFVPSGAGAEGSSSAESASVSDAYEGVEFDVSSITADSPDASVTFSVPESVSATVTLAAEGAIDVDDTSTPIALSNGIGTTVVDMSAPLGSASVTATVVAVDANGATSRFADTIWLDTYDGETIVSTVGAQDVELQIIERQAAAGELSAAEASDAATAALSRTDADVVVSKSANLTCGGICVEGTLLWTDSAGGTHPIRQATVQIRERNVAESTDSLITEVTSDDAGTFSAEVSNPDPDEFDGPNRDVFVRVLADGPTFSIVRQSGPGPVYEGQFIDSPLSEEVSNGSIVTTDMTTNQTDPNNTAFSLQNALVIAGEYVLTMQDDPFDSIEVVFPNPESGSYFDTERLFVDALDRWDWDVMLHEYGHYVASELGTEDNPGGTHDSRDHLADTEGRNKDEGIRVAWGEGWPTYFAVSLLQEMNTAELGIPNVGDDHYQDTEDQEVDDDLEAGGKLGEDNEFTVMSILWDLFDTQEDDVDNITLGAKTIWTTLDDGDPKTLSAAYGLFTTAGSEFANDVNCVFSQHNVAPRIAGGVIAPMTSSASSPTISWTPGNGGINGTNDSFVVEYRTTTGELLFASDETEALRYRAPNAEWDAILADHDTAVVTVIGTETQAPETGPYRSCARTFTVDESAPGPVATSLAPKRFVDTRESGDTLDGEFEADGKRTAGSQYEVEFGGRGDVPADAQAVVANVTAIQPEGVGYVTAHACLDPAPLASSLNYTAGVNLGNEVIIGLDDDGHGCLFTSAAAHLTVDVVGFVAADSTYVPVDPARILESRIGDAFVTVDGLSEGIGRTSAGSNTTLQVAGRADVPEHVAAVIVNVTAVRTADTGYVTVHPCLDEIPNSASLNYVAGVNRGNDLIAPVDADGNICLFTSSGVDLTVDVVGAVLAGSTYQPVDPGRFLDTRESGETVDGDQAGDGKLAAGDQVTLSIAGRGDVPSGVSSVVVNVTAVQPEGVGFVTVHPCEDERPLAASLNYAAGVNGGNEIVALLDADGDLCLYASTATHLTVDVSGYLDGST
;
A
#
# COMPACT_ATOMS: atom_id res chain seq x y z
N MET A 1 -23.23 58.37 38.16
CA MET A 1 -23.15 57.64 39.44
C MET A 1 -23.48 56.20 39.11
N SER A 2 -22.48 55.46 38.64
CA SER A 2 -21.64 54.51 39.42
C SER A 2 -22.38 53.18 39.55
N SER A 3 -21.88 52.01 39.19
CA SER A 3 -20.62 51.55 38.58
C SER A 3 -20.75 50.02 38.55
N LEU A 4 -20.48 49.35 37.43
CA LEU A 4 -19.99 47.97 37.42
C LEU A 4 -19.44 47.66 36.03
N ILE A 5 -18.17 47.30 36.02
CA ILE A 5 -17.32 46.97 34.87
C ILE A 5 -17.69 45.55 34.41
N ARG A 6 -18.03 45.40 33.12
CA ARG A 6 -18.08 44.14 32.37
C ARG A 6 -17.12 44.26 31.19
N LEU A 7 -16.67 43.08 30.75
CA LEU A 7 -15.76 42.80 29.64
C LEU A 7 -15.88 43.76 28.46
N ASN A 8 -14.74 44.25 27.99
CA ASN A 8 -14.50 44.82 26.67
C ASN A 8 -13.84 43.70 25.85
N ASP A 9 -14.42 43.22 24.74
CA ASP A 9 -14.59 43.85 23.40
C ASP A 9 -13.53 43.23 22.46
N ALA A 10 -13.78 42.87 21.21
CA ALA A 10 -14.94 43.08 20.36
C ALA A 10 -14.95 42.06 19.21
N LEU A 11 -16.13 41.52 18.91
CA LEU A 11 -16.54 41.20 17.54
C LEU A 11 -16.89 42.53 16.88
N ASP A 12 -16.14 42.93 15.84
CA ASP A 12 -16.51 44.03 14.96
C ASP A 12 -16.65 43.49 13.54
N LEU A 13 -17.91 43.38 13.10
CA LEU A 13 -18.30 43.08 11.73
C LEU A 13 -18.06 44.34 10.88
N GLY A 14 -17.01 44.31 10.06
CA GLY A 14 -16.68 45.37 9.12
C GLY A 14 -16.19 44.81 7.78
N ALA A 15 -17.01 44.98 6.75
CA ALA A 15 -16.83 44.62 5.34
C ALA A 15 -15.41 44.73 4.73
N ARG A 16 -15.05 43.73 3.89
CA ARG A 16 -14.14 43.70 2.71
C ARG A 16 -13.92 42.21 2.36
N GLY A 17 -13.99 41.67 1.15
CA GLY A 17 -14.31 42.16 -0.18
C GLY A 17 -14.22 40.94 -1.12
N VAL A 18 -15.24 40.76 -1.97
CA VAL A 18 -15.26 39.76 -3.04
C VAL A 18 -14.17 40.11 -4.05
N ARG A 19 -13.25 39.17 -4.35
CA ARG A 19 -12.37 39.24 -5.52
C ARG A 19 -13.05 38.49 -6.67
N TRP A 20 -13.37 39.22 -7.73
CA TRP A 20 -13.51 38.69 -9.08
C TRP A 20 -12.16 38.95 -9.77
N THR A 21 -11.50 37.91 -10.29
CA THR A 21 -10.31 38.03 -11.13
C THR A 21 -10.67 37.74 -12.59
N GLY A 22 -11.45 38.63 -13.20
CA GLY A 22 -11.48 38.75 -14.65
C GLY A 22 -10.30 39.60 -15.13
N ARG A 23 -9.40 39.02 -15.93
CA ARG A 23 -8.24 39.72 -16.51
C ARG A 23 -8.47 39.94 -18.00
N ARG A 24 -8.71 41.17 -18.43
CA ARG A 24 -8.23 41.68 -19.73
C ARG A 24 -7.99 43.18 -19.69
N VAL A 25 -6.87 43.56 -20.31
CA VAL A 25 -6.16 44.84 -20.26
C VAL A 25 -6.92 45.95 -20.99
N CYS A 26 -6.97 47.18 -20.44
CA CYS A 26 -6.88 48.44 -21.21
C CYS A 26 -6.72 49.67 -20.29
N ASN A 27 -6.03 50.69 -20.80
CA ASN A 27 -5.47 51.82 -20.05
C ASN A 27 -6.30 53.13 -20.21
N VAL A 28 -6.37 53.89 -19.11
CA VAL A 28 -6.66 55.35 -18.90
C VAL A 28 -8.01 56.02 -19.27
N SER A 29 -8.62 56.63 -18.23
CA SER A 29 -9.45 57.87 -18.14
C SER A 29 -11.00 57.79 -18.02
N GLU A 30 -11.48 57.89 -16.75
CA GLU A 30 -12.77 58.35 -16.13
C GLU A 30 -14.13 58.44 -16.89
N PRO A 31 -15.31 58.49 -16.20
CA PRO A 31 -15.93 57.50 -15.29
C PRO A 31 -17.42 57.17 -15.65
N CYS A 32 -17.92 56.00 -15.24
CA CYS A 32 -19.33 55.60 -15.35
C CYS A 32 -20.12 55.71 -14.03
N ARG A 33 -21.42 56.00 -14.14
CA ARG A 33 -22.43 56.10 -13.06
C ARG A 33 -23.18 54.77 -12.85
N VAL A 34 -23.53 54.52 -11.59
CA VAL A 34 -24.30 53.40 -11.01
C VAL A 34 -25.81 53.50 -11.26
N VAL A 35 -26.54 52.38 -11.43
CA VAL A 35 -27.89 52.13 -10.84
C VAL A 35 -28.17 50.61 -10.60
N HIS A 36 -28.30 50.26 -9.30
CA HIS A 36 -29.15 49.30 -8.58
C HIS A 36 -29.58 47.90 -9.09
N ALA A 37 -29.35 46.91 -8.21
CA ALA A 37 -30.05 45.62 -8.10
C ALA A 37 -31.25 45.68 -7.11
N HIS A 38 -32.21 44.76 -7.29
CA HIS A 38 -33.25 44.40 -6.32
C HIS A 38 -33.41 42.88 -6.22
N THR A 39 -33.73 42.46 -5.00
CA THR A 39 -33.80 41.15 -4.34
C THR A 39 -35.09 40.34 -4.57
N GLU A 40 -35.02 39.00 -4.48
CA GLU A 40 -35.69 38.12 -3.47
C GLU A 40 -35.98 36.70 -3.99
N GLU A 41 -35.76 35.69 -3.14
CA GLU A 41 -36.15 34.30 -3.31
C GLU A 41 -36.75 33.71 -2.01
N MET A 42 -37.41 32.55 -2.19
CA MET A 42 -37.78 31.48 -1.25
C MET A 42 -39.25 31.32 -0.79
N VAL A 43 -39.86 30.24 -1.30
CA VAL A 43 -40.84 29.40 -0.59
C VAL A 43 -40.52 27.91 -0.83
N LEU A 44 -40.32 27.21 0.29
CA LEU A 44 -40.04 25.78 0.46
C LEU A 44 -41.24 24.86 0.13
N ARG A 45 -41.01 23.68 -0.47
CA ARG A 45 -41.90 22.50 -0.37
C ARG A 45 -41.12 21.18 -0.33
N ILE A 46 -41.39 20.40 0.71
CA ILE A 46 -40.96 19.00 0.92
C ILE A 46 -42.01 18.04 0.33
N ARG A 47 -41.58 16.92 -0.28
CA ARG A 47 -42.37 15.69 -0.44
C ARG A 47 -41.51 14.43 -0.30
N LEU A 48 -41.94 13.54 0.61
CA LEU A 48 -41.54 12.14 0.70
C LEU A 48 -42.14 11.30 -0.45
N GLY A 49 -41.40 10.30 -0.92
CA GLY A 49 -41.86 9.23 -1.81
C GLY A 49 -41.20 7.89 -1.45
N LEU A 50 -42.03 6.86 -1.30
CA LEU A 50 -41.76 5.52 -0.79
C LEU A 50 -41.56 4.56 -1.98
N SER A 51 -40.49 3.75 -2.01
CA SER A 51 -40.24 2.74 -3.07
C SER A 51 -40.71 1.35 -2.65
N VAL A 52 -41.44 0.68 -3.54
CA VAL A 52 -41.95 -0.69 -3.43
C VAL A 52 -41.12 -1.60 -4.35
N ALA A 53 -40.60 -2.69 -3.78
CA ALA A 53 -39.86 -3.74 -4.47
C ALA A 53 -40.72 -4.56 -5.44
N LEU A 54 -40.13 -4.97 -6.56
CA LEU A 54 -40.62 -6.07 -7.39
C LEU A 54 -39.45 -6.96 -7.82
N ALA A 55 -39.50 -8.22 -7.39
CA ALA A 55 -38.54 -9.28 -7.71
C ALA A 55 -38.79 -9.90 -9.09
N CYS A 56 -37.71 -10.31 -9.76
CA CYS A 56 -37.73 -11.34 -10.79
C CYS A 56 -36.59 -12.32 -10.56
N ALA A 57 -36.94 -13.59 -10.39
CA ALA A 57 -36.05 -14.72 -10.16
C ALA A 57 -35.50 -15.29 -11.47
N SER A 58 -34.28 -15.82 -11.45
CA SER A 58 -33.85 -16.88 -12.36
C SER A 58 -32.89 -17.84 -11.68
N ALA A 59 -33.03 -19.10 -12.06
CA ALA A 59 -32.77 -20.29 -11.26
C ALA A 59 -31.30 -20.77 -11.31
N MET A 60 -30.80 -21.15 -10.13
CA MET A 60 -29.63 -22.01 -9.94
C MET A 60 -29.85 -23.42 -10.52
N VAL A 61 -28.85 -23.94 -11.20
CA VAL A 61 -28.65 -25.38 -11.42
C VAL A 61 -27.31 -25.78 -10.80
N PHE A 62 -27.38 -26.59 -9.75
CA PHE A 62 -26.27 -27.31 -9.11
C PHE A 62 -26.33 -28.78 -9.55
N VAL A 63 -25.20 -29.43 -9.91
CA VAL A 63 -24.68 -30.74 -9.39
C VAL A 63 -23.25 -31.02 -9.97
N PRO A 64 -22.40 -31.96 -9.46
CA PRO A 64 -21.35 -31.71 -8.47
C PRO A 64 -19.93 -32.30 -8.82
N SER A 65 -18.98 -31.99 -7.91
CA SER A 65 -17.63 -32.52 -7.61
C SER A 65 -17.16 -33.91 -8.09
N GLY A 66 -15.85 -34.04 -8.37
CA GLY A 66 -15.10 -35.30 -8.23
C GLY A 66 -13.64 -35.35 -8.74
N ALA A 67 -12.69 -35.00 -7.86
CA ALA A 67 -11.35 -35.59 -7.61
C ALA A 67 -10.27 -35.77 -8.72
N GLY A 68 -9.16 -35.03 -8.57
CA GLY A 68 -7.81 -35.55 -8.27
C GLY A 68 -6.82 -35.82 -9.42
N ALA A 69 -5.72 -35.05 -9.50
CA ALA A 69 -4.35 -35.52 -9.74
C ALA A 69 -3.32 -34.37 -9.60
N GLU A 70 -2.26 -34.61 -8.83
CA GLU A 70 -1.02 -33.83 -8.78
C GLU A 70 -0.28 -33.87 -10.14
N GLY A 71 0.42 -32.79 -10.50
CA GLY A 71 1.48 -32.85 -11.52
C GLY A 71 1.82 -31.53 -12.22
N SER A 72 3.01 -31.01 -11.88
CA SER A 72 3.86 -30.05 -12.61
C SER A 72 3.38 -28.61 -12.81
N SER A 73 4.19 -27.69 -12.27
CA SER A 73 4.37 -26.33 -12.75
C SER A 73 4.57 -26.31 -14.28
N SER A 74 3.53 -25.94 -15.01
CA SER A 74 3.70 -25.32 -16.31
C SER A 74 4.05 -23.87 -16.04
N ALA A 75 5.25 -23.45 -16.46
CA ALA A 75 5.45 -22.06 -16.80
C ALA A 75 4.29 -21.66 -17.72
N GLU A 76 3.52 -20.65 -17.33
CA GLU A 76 2.64 -19.97 -18.28
C GLU A 76 3.53 -19.54 -19.44
N SER A 77 3.32 -20.16 -20.59
CA SER A 77 3.86 -19.63 -21.82
C SER A 77 3.07 -18.35 -22.06
N ALA A 78 3.72 -17.19 -21.83
CA ALA A 78 3.27 -15.91 -22.35
C ALA A 78 2.78 -16.12 -23.78
N SER A 79 1.58 -15.65 -24.07
CA SER A 79 1.02 -15.76 -25.40
C SER A 79 1.73 -14.75 -26.31
N VAL A 80 1.71 -14.97 -27.63
CA VAL A 80 2.49 -14.15 -28.59
C VAL A 80 2.08 -12.67 -28.59
N SER A 81 0.98 -12.30 -27.93
CA SER A 81 0.53 -10.91 -27.78
C SER A 81 1.30 -10.12 -26.72
N ASP A 82 2.00 -10.78 -25.78
CA ASP A 82 2.39 -10.12 -24.51
C ASP A 82 3.85 -9.61 -24.50
N ALA A 83 4.56 -9.63 -25.64
CA ALA A 83 6.01 -9.32 -25.68
C ALA A 83 6.55 -8.98 -27.09
N TYR A 84 5.80 -8.26 -27.93
CA TYR A 84 6.19 -7.95 -29.31
C TYR A 84 6.18 -6.43 -29.55
N GLU A 85 7.35 -5.83 -29.80
CA GLU A 85 7.48 -4.47 -30.38
C GLU A 85 7.24 -4.57 -31.90
N GLY A 86 6.47 -3.64 -32.46
CA GLY A 86 5.99 -3.59 -33.85
C GLY A 86 7.03 -3.84 -34.97
N VAL A 87 6.57 -3.76 -36.23
CA VAL A 87 7.48 -3.73 -37.40
C VAL A 87 7.73 -2.26 -37.69
N GLU A 88 8.97 -1.82 -37.78
CA GLU A 88 9.31 -0.42 -38.03
C GLU A 88 10.23 -0.29 -39.24
N PHE A 89 9.95 0.71 -40.09
CA PHE A 89 10.88 1.16 -41.12
C PHE A 89 11.73 2.35 -40.65
N ASP A 90 13.03 2.13 -40.46
CA ASP A 90 14.00 3.23 -40.36
C ASP A 90 14.38 3.73 -41.77
N VAL A 91 13.79 4.88 -42.12
CA VAL A 91 14.06 5.60 -43.37
C VAL A 91 15.12 6.69 -43.22
N SER A 92 15.60 6.94 -42.00
CA SER A 92 16.62 7.97 -41.70
C SER A 92 18.00 7.60 -42.24
N SER A 93 18.25 6.31 -42.46
CA SER A 93 19.48 5.77 -43.04
C SER A 93 19.61 5.99 -44.55
N ILE A 94 18.54 6.42 -45.23
CA ILE A 94 18.52 6.60 -46.67
C ILE A 94 19.36 7.82 -47.04
N THR A 95 20.44 7.59 -47.78
CA THR A 95 21.33 8.64 -48.28
C THR A 95 21.57 8.45 -49.77
N ALA A 96 22.07 9.50 -50.44
CA ALA A 96 22.47 9.41 -51.86
C ALA A 96 23.52 8.32 -52.13
N ASP A 97 24.29 7.90 -51.11
CA ASP A 97 25.34 6.89 -51.20
C ASP A 97 24.90 5.50 -50.67
N SER A 98 23.73 5.39 -50.03
CA SER A 98 23.15 4.16 -49.47
C SER A 98 21.62 4.24 -49.49
N PRO A 99 20.96 3.71 -50.54
CA PRO A 99 19.52 3.84 -50.74
C PRO A 99 18.71 2.77 -49.99
N ASP A 100 19.26 2.17 -48.93
CA ASP A 100 18.59 1.07 -48.23
C ASP A 100 17.81 1.60 -47.03
N ALA A 101 16.52 1.25 -46.94
CA ALA A 101 15.72 1.40 -45.74
C ALA A 101 15.90 0.15 -44.87
N SER A 102 16.09 0.32 -43.57
CA SER A 102 16.18 -0.82 -42.66
C SER A 102 14.81 -1.10 -42.06
N VAL A 103 14.44 -2.38 -42.01
CA VAL A 103 13.23 -2.86 -41.36
C VAL A 103 13.66 -3.61 -40.12
N THR A 104 13.26 -3.12 -38.97
CA THR A 104 13.52 -3.70 -37.66
C THR A 104 12.24 -4.20 -37.04
N PHE A 105 12.33 -5.31 -36.31
CA PHE A 105 11.22 -5.84 -35.53
C PHE A 105 11.78 -6.63 -34.36
N SER A 106 11.02 -6.72 -33.27
CA SER A 106 11.43 -7.40 -32.05
C SER A 106 10.47 -8.53 -31.73
N VAL A 107 11.01 -9.70 -31.40
CA VAL A 107 10.24 -10.88 -30.98
C VAL A 107 10.97 -11.57 -29.81
N PRO A 108 10.27 -12.30 -28.95
CA PRO A 108 10.92 -13.14 -27.96
C PRO A 108 11.88 -14.14 -28.63
N GLU A 109 13.09 -14.34 -28.06
CA GLU A 109 14.11 -15.24 -28.64
C GLU A 109 13.62 -16.70 -28.87
N SER A 110 12.54 -17.08 -28.20
CA SER A 110 11.93 -18.41 -28.29
C SER A 110 11.01 -18.62 -29.51
N VAL A 111 10.74 -17.55 -30.27
CA VAL A 111 9.80 -17.51 -31.41
C VAL A 111 10.57 -17.59 -32.73
N SER A 112 9.96 -18.20 -33.75
CA SER A 112 10.49 -18.14 -35.12
C SER A 112 9.75 -17.06 -35.93
N ALA A 113 10.50 -16.18 -36.60
CA ALA A 113 9.94 -15.11 -37.40
C ALA A 113 10.25 -15.29 -38.90
N THR A 114 9.24 -15.07 -39.73
CA THR A 114 9.38 -14.94 -41.19
C THR A 114 8.92 -13.56 -41.61
N VAL A 115 9.75 -12.86 -42.40
CA VAL A 115 9.39 -11.57 -42.98
C VAL A 115 9.04 -11.76 -44.44
N THR A 116 7.93 -11.16 -44.85
CA THR A 116 7.49 -11.06 -46.24
C THR A 116 7.49 -9.60 -46.61
N LEU A 117 8.30 -9.25 -47.61
CA LEU A 117 8.29 -7.92 -48.21
C LEU A 117 7.40 -7.99 -49.45
N ALA A 118 6.36 -7.16 -49.47
CA ALA A 118 5.50 -7.01 -50.63
C ALA A 118 5.61 -5.57 -51.12
N ALA A 119 5.80 -5.38 -52.42
CA ALA A 119 5.74 -4.07 -53.03
C ALA A 119 4.52 -3.95 -53.95
N GLU A 120 3.91 -2.78 -53.94
CA GLU A 120 2.97 -2.37 -54.97
C GLU A 120 3.56 -1.17 -55.73
N GLY A 121 3.46 -1.18 -57.06
CA GLY A 121 3.93 -0.07 -57.89
C GLY A 121 5.31 -0.27 -58.53
N ALA A 122 6.07 0.81 -58.69
CA ALA A 122 7.27 0.87 -59.53
C ALA A 122 8.59 0.47 -58.84
N ILE A 123 8.53 -0.33 -57.78
CA ILE A 123 9.67 -0.92 -57.07
C ILE A 123 9.58 -2.46 -57.12
N ASP A 124 10.71 -3.13 -57.33
CA ASP A 124 10.79 -4.59 -57.41
C ASP A 124 11.49 -5.10 -56.15
N VAL A 125 10.69 -5.57 -55.18
CA VAL A 125 11.21 -6.31 -54.02
C VAL A 125 11.03 -7.79 -54.30
N ASP A 126 12.07 -8.60 -54.06
CA ASP A 126 11.97 -10.06 -54.20
C ASP A 126 10.92 -10.59 -53.19
N ASP A 127 9.70 -10.83 -53.66
CA ASP A 127 8.52 -11.33 -52.91
C ASP A 127 8.78 -12.75 -52.37
N THR A 128 9.63 -12.82 -51.34
CA THR A 128 10.14 -14.04 -50.76
C THR A 128 10.00 -13.97 -49.25
N SER A 129 9.06 -14.78 -48.72
CA SER A 129 8.97 -15.04 -47.29
C SER A 129 10.28 -15.65 -46.79
N THR A 130 11.09 -14.85 -46.12
CA THR A 130 12.44 -15.25 -45.70
C THR A 130 12.48 -15.41 -44.18
N PRO A 131 12.90 -16.57 -43.66
CA PRO A 131 13.17 -16.71 -42.23
C PRO A 131 14.32 -15.78 -41.82
N ILE A 132 14.13 -15.02 -40.76
CA ILE A 132 15.13 -14.06 -40.27
C ILE A 132 15.77 -14.59 -38.98
N ALA A 133 17.09 -14.45 -38.90
CA ALA A 133 17.83 -14.77 -37.70
C ALA A 133 17.68 -13.64 -36.70
N LEU A 134 17.30 -13.99 -35.48
CA LEU A 134 17.12 -13.05 -34.38
C LEU A 134 18.44 -12.90 -33.62
N SER A 135 18.75 -11.68 -33.19
CA SER A 135 19.88 -11.37 -32.32
C SER A 135 19.35 -10.60 -31.11
N ASN A 136 19.32 -11.25 -29.94
CA ASN A 136 18.67 -10.72 -28.73
C ASN A 136 17.20 -10.35 -28.97
N GLY A 137 16.46 -11.19 -29.68
CA GLY A 137 15.05 -10.95 -30.03
C GLY A 137 14.83 -10.04 -31.23
N ILE A 138 15.83 -9.28 -31.67
CA ILE A 138 15.68 -8.33 -32.78
C ILE A 138 15.98 -9.01 -34.13
N GLY A 139 15.07 -8.86 -35.08
CA GLY A 139 15.27 -9.17 -36.48
C GLY A 139 15.48 -7.91 -37.31
N THR A 140 16.37 -7.97 -38.29
CA THR A 140 16.62 -6.86 -39.22
C THR A 140 16.65 -7.38 -40.65
N THR A 141 15.95 -6.70 -41.55
CA THR A 141 16.12 -6.82 -43.00
C THR A 141 16.30 -5.45 -43.61
N VAL A 142 16.73 -5.39 -44.86
CA VAL A 142 16.86 -4.14 -45.61
C VAL A 142 16.04 -4.22 -46.89
N VAL A 143 15.48 -3.08 -47.29
CA VAL A 143 14.79 -2.89 -48.56
C VAL A 143 15.63 -1.93 -49.39
N ASP A 144 16.00 -2.34 -50.59
CA ASP A 144 16.70 -1.49 -51.55
C ASP A 144 15.69 -0.50 -52.16
N MET A 145 15.86 0.79 -51.88
CA MET A 145 14.98 1.87 -52.35
C MET A 145 15.55 2.56 -53.60
N SER A 146 16.51 1.94 -54.31
CA SER A 146 17.14 2.56 -55.46
C SER A 146 16.19 2.70 -56.66
N ALA A 147 15.80 3.94 -56.91
CA ALA A 147 15.17 4.45 -58.14
C ALA A 147 13.86 3.77 -58.58
N PRO A 148 12.75 3.99 -57.85
CA PRO A 148 11.43 3.66 -58.36
C PRO A 148 11.09 4.58 -59.56
N LEU A 149 10.62 4.00 -60.67
CA LEU A 149 10.19 4.77 -61.86
C LEU A 149 8.73 5.26 -61.73
N GLY A 150 8.36 5.75 -60.54
CA GLY A 150 7.02 6.26 -60.18
C GLY A 150 6.60 5.84 -58.76
N SER A 151 5.36 6.16 -58.38
CA SER A 151 4.82 5.87 -57.05
C SER A 151 4.80 4.38 -56.73
N ALA A 152 5.14 4.05 -55.48
CA ALA A 152 5.13 2.69 -54.96
C ALA A 152 4.88 2.67 -53.44
N SER A 153 4.54 1.51 -52.92
CA SER A 153 4.59 1.21 -51.48
C SER A 153 5.35 -0.08 -51.25
N VAL A 154 5.98 -0.20 -50.08
CA VAL A 154 6.58 -1.45 -49.61
C VAL A 154 6.01 -1.75 -48.24
N THR A 155 5.34 -2.90 -48.14
CA THR A 155 4.82 -3.43 -46.88
C THR A 155 5.73 -4.55 -46.39
N ALA A 156 6.23 -4.41 -45.17
CA ALA A 156 6.94 -5.47 -44.47
C ALA A 156 5.97 -6.19 -43.54
N THR A 157 5.65 -7.44 -43.84
CA THR A 157 4.83 -8.29 -42.98
C THR A 157 5.71 -9.28 -42.21
N VAL A 158 5.66 -9.23 -40.89
CA VAL A 158 6.28 -10.23 -40.02
C VAL A 158 5.23 -11.24 -39.56
N VAL A 159 5.55 -12.51 -39.72
CA VAL A 159 4.77 -13.63 -39.15
C VAL A 159 5.64 -14.32 -38.10
N ALA A 160 5.23 -14.18 -36.85
CA ALA A 160 5.87 -14.77 -35.67
C ALA A 160 5.14 -16.05 -35.27
N VAL A 161 5.88 -17.15 -35.09
CA VAL A 161 5.35 -18.47 -34.70
C VAL A 161 6.04 -18.95 -33.43
N ASP A 162 5.26 -19.11 -32.36
CA ASP A 162 5.77 -19.57 -31.07
C ASP A 162 6.03 -21.09 -31.01
N ALA A 163 6.52 -21.55 -29.87
CA ALA A 163 6.79 -22.97 -29.61
C ALA A 163 5.53 -23.86 -29.64
N ASN A 164 4.34 -23.29 -29.48
CA ASN A 164 3.04 -23.97 -29.48
C ASN A 164 2.36 -23.95 -30.87
N GLY A 165 2.89 -23.18 -31.82
CA GLY A 165 2.36 -23.01 -33.17
C GLY A 165 1.32 -21.89 -33.31
N ALA A 166 1.15 -21.02 -32.30
CA ALA A 166 0.34 -19.80 -32.42
C ALA A 166 1.04 -18.81 -33.35
N THR A 167 0.26 -18.07 -34.14
CA THR A 167 0.76 -17.15 -35.18
C THR A 167 0.29 -15.74 -34.91
N SER A 168 1.22 -14.80 -34.79
CA SER A 168 0.94 -13.36 -34.80
C SER A 168 1.48 -12.74 -36.09
N ARG A 169 0.74 -11.74 -36.62
CA ARG A 169 1.04 -11.11 -37.90
C ARG A 169 1.02 -9.60 -37.73
N PHE A 170 2.11 -8.97 -38.09
CA PHE A 170 2.31 -7.53 -38.00
C PHE A 170 2.74 -7.02 -39.36
N ALA A 171 2.37 -5.80 -39.69
CA ALA A 171 2.80 -5.19 -40.94
C ALA A 171 2.95 -3.69 -40.77
N ASP A 172 4.01 -3.17 -41.37
CA ASP A 172 4.20 -1.74 -41.55
C ASP A 172 4.40 -1.46 -43.04
N THR A 173 4.12 -0.24 -43.48
CA THR A 173 4.19 0.18 -44.88
C THR A 173 4.86 1.53 -45.01
N ILE A 174 5.80 1.61 -45.95
CA ILE A 174 6.32 2.89 -46.43
C ILE A 174 5.79 3.19 -47.83
N TRP A 175 5.60 4.46 -48.09
CA TRP A 175 5.21 4.98 -49.38
C TRP A 175 6.35 5.78 -49.98
N LEU A 176 6.53 5.68 -51.29
CA LEU A 176 7.64 6.30 -51.98
C LEU A 176 7.28 6.74 -53.39
N ASP A 177 7.94 7.79 -53.86
CA ASP A 177 7.84 8.27 -55.24
C ASP A 177 9.13 9.03 -55.61
N THR A 178 9.28 9.46 -56.86
CA THR A 178 10.50 10.10 -57.35
C THR A 178 10.23 11.52 -57.86
N TYR A 179 11.02 12.48 -57.37
CA TYR A 179 11.04 13.85 -57.87
C TYR A 179 12.46 14.33 -58.17
N ASP A 180 12.68 14.87 -59.38
CA ASP A 180 13.99 15.30 -59.90
C ASP A 180 15.14 14.25 -59.76
N GLY A 181 14.77 12.96 -59.78
CA GLY A 181 15.73 11.86 -59.62
C GLY A 181 16.12 11.54 -58.18
N GLU A 182 15.50 12.19 -57.19
CA GLU A 182 15.56 11.82 -55.78
C GLU A 182 14.32 11.01 -55.38
N THR A 183 14.52 9.94 -54.61
CA THR A 183 13.43 9.20 -53.97
C THR A 183 12.92 10.00 -52.78
N ILE A 184 11.62 10.22 -52.73
CA ILE A 184 10.90 10.75 -51.58
C ILE A 184 10.21 9.56 -50.92
N VAL A 185 10.35 9.45 -49.60
CA VAL A 185 9.82 8.35 -48.80
C VAL A 185 9.03 8.94 -47.65
N SER A 186 7.91 8.33 -47.32
CA SER A 186 7.09 8.66 -46.17
C SER A 186 6.66 7.38 -45.47
N THR A 187 6.77 7.37 -44.14
CA THR A 187 6.12 6.40 -43.24
C THR A 187 4.69 6.84 -42.90
N VAL A 188 4.27 8.03 -43.36
CA VAL A 188 3.01 8.67 -43.00
C VAL A 188 1.90 8.36 -44.01
N GLY A 189 2.23 8.17 -45.30
CA GLY A 189 1.24 7.81 -46.31
C GLY A 189 1.62 8.19 -47.74
N ALA A 190 0.93 7.61 -48.73
CA ALA A 190 1.10 7.98 -50.14
C ALA A 190 0.76 9.46 -50.41
N GLN A 191 -0.22 9.99 -49.68
CA GLN A 191 -0.64 11.38 -49.80
C GLN A 191 0.43 12.34 -49.29
N ASP A 192 1.15 12.00 -48.20
CA ASP A 192 2.26 12.79 -47.69
C ASP A 192 3.42 12.87 -48.71
N VAL A 193 3.76 11.74 -49.36
CA VAL A 193 4.75 11.73 -50.46
C VAL A 193 4.33 12.70 -51.58
N GLU A 194 3.05 12.70 -51.95
CA GLU A 194 2.54 13.58 -53.00
C GLU A 194 2.59 15.06 -52.60
N LEU A 195 2.29 15.39 -51.34
CA LEU A 195 2.38 16.75 -50.81
C LEU A 195 3.83 17.25 -50.79
N GLN A 196 4.77 16.41 -50.35
CA GLN A 196 6.19 16.73 -50.39
C GLN A 196 6.68 16.99 -51.83
N ILE A 197 6.16 16.26 -52.83
CA ILE A 197 6.44 16.53 -54.24
C ILE A 197 5.92 17.90 -54.66
N ILE A 198 4.68 18.24 -54.30
CA ILE A 198 4.06 19.52 -54.65
C ILE A 198 4.84 20.69 -54.04
N GLU A 199 5.29 20.55 -52.78
CA GLU A 199 6.13 21.55 -52.12
C GLU A 199 7.47 21.73 -52.83
N ARG A 200 8.14 20.63 -53.22
CA ARG A 200 9.41 20.70 -53.96
C ARG A 200 9.22 21.32 -55.34
N GLN A 201 8.10 21.04 -56.02
CA GLN A 201 7.73 21.69 -57.29
C GLN A 201 7.50 23.19 -57.13
N ALA A 202 6.85 23.61 -56.04
CA ALA A 202 6.67 25.03 -55.72
C ALA A 202 8.02 25.70 -55.41
N ALA A 203 8.88 25.04 -54.63
CA ALA A 203 10.21 25.54 -54.27
C ALA A 203 11.15 25.64 -55.49
N ALA A 204 11.03 24.71 -56.45
CA ALA A 204 11.73 24.74 -57.74
C ALA A 204 11.18 25.80 -58.72
N GLY A 205 10.03 26.41 -58.40
CA GLY A 205 9.35 27.38 -59.25
C GLY A 205 8.66 26.74 -60.47
N GLU A 206 8.39 25.43 -60.41
CA GLU A 206 7.68 24.66 -61.42
C GLU A 206 6.16 24.85 -61.30
N LEU A 207 5.67 25.08 -60.08
CA LEU A 207 4.31 25.53 -59.79
C LEU A 207 4.35 26.97 -59.27
N SER A 208 3.40 27.79 -59.71
CA SER A 208 3.12 29.05 -59.00
C SER A 208 2.47 28.76 -57.64
N ALA A 209 2.50 29.72 -56.72
CA ALA A 209 1.89 29.55 -55.39
C ALA A 209 0.38 29.17 -55.45
N ALA A 210 -0.35 29.67 -56.47
CA ALA A 210 -1.75 29.30 -56.68
C ALA A 210 -1.88 27.86 -57.19
N GLU A 211 -1.07 27.46 -58.19
CA GLU A 211 -1.10 26.09 -58.74
C GLU A 211 -0.63 25.04 -57.72
N ALA A 212 0.32 25.40 -56.85
CA ALA A 212 0.76 24.54 -55.74
C ALA A 212 -0.34 24.39 -54.69
N SER A 213 -1.04 25.47 -54.36
CA SER A 213 -2.20 25.44 -53.46
C SER A 213 -3.33 24.59 -54.04
N ASP A 214 -3.63 24.72 -55.33
CA ASP A 214 -4.66 23.93 -56.01
C ASP A 214 -4.27 22.44 -56.08
N ALA A 215 -3.00 22.14 -56.37
CA ALA A 215 -2.48 20.78 -56.41
C ALA A 215 -2.46 20.12 -55.03
N ALA A 216 -2.04 20.86 -53.99
CA ALA A 216 -2.08 20.38 -52.61
C ALA A 216 -3.52 20.12 -52.17
N THR A 217 -4.44 21.06 -52.47
CA THR A 217 -5.88 20.87 -52.23
C THR A 217 -6.40 19.63 -52.96
N ALA A 218 -5.96 19.39 -54.20
CA ALA A 218 -6.37 18.21 -54.98
C ALA A 218 -5.77 16.90 -54.44
N ALA A 219 -4.54 16.90 -53.91
CA ALA A 219 -3.91 15.76 -53.25
C ALA A 219 -4.62 15.44 -51.92
N LEU A 220 -4.89 16.47 -51.11
CA LEU A 220 -5.66 16.36 -49.85
C LEU A 220 -7.11 15.94 -50.08
N SER A 221 -7.70 16.31 -51.23
CA SER A 221 -9.06 15.88 -51.61
C SER A 221 -9.14 14.43 -52.08
N ARG A 222 -8.00 13.75 -52.29
CA ARG A 222 -8.00 12.30 -52.57
C ARG A 222 -8.06 11.56 -51.25
N THR A 223 -9.27 11.39 -50.77
CA THR A 223 -9.54 10.54 -49.61
C THR A 223 -9.55 9.09 -50.09
N ASP A 224 -8.63 8.26 -49.62
CA ASP A 224 -8.76 6.79 -49.67
C ASP A 224 -9.83 6.30 -48.66
N ALA A 225 -10.68 7.19 -48.14
CA ALA A 225 -11.92 6.84 -47.45
C ALA A 225 -12.82 6.05 -48.40
N ASP A 226 -13.51 5.02 -47.88
CA ASP A 226 -14.54 4.33 -48.66
C ASP A 226 -15.76 5.24 -48.76
N VAL A 227 -15.93 5.87 -49.92
CA VAL A 227 -17.02 6.81 -50.17
C VAL A 227 -18.01 6.23 -51.17
N VAL A 228 -19.25 6.03 -50.71
CA VAL A 228 -20.37 5.56 -51.54
C VAL A 228 -21.31 6.73 -51.81
N VAL A 229 -21.25 7.25 -53.04
CA VAL A 229 -22.19 8.28 -53.51
C VAL A 229 -23.28 7.66 -54.38
N SER A 230 -24.55 7.92 -54.05
CA SER A 230 -25.69 7.53 -54.88
C SER A 230 -26.66 8.69 -55.11
N LYS A 231 -27.26 8.73 -56.30
CA LYS A 231 -28.24 9.76 -56.70
C LYS A 231 -29.60 9.13 -56.93
N SER A 232 -30.64 9.68 -56.31
CA SER A 232 -32.03 9.26 -56.56
C SER A 232 -32.96 10.45 -56.72
N ALA A 233 -34.08 10.27 -57.42
CA ALA A 233 -35.07 11.33 -57.60
C ALA A 233 -36.18 11.21 -56.55
N ASN A 234 -36.44 12.28 -55.78
CA ASN A 234 -37.50 12.31 -54.78
C ASN A 234 -38.34 13.61 -54.88
N LEU A 235 -39.64 13.44 -55.15
CA LEU A 235 -40.61 14.53 -55.35
C LEU A 235 -40.90 15.36 -54.08
N THR A 236 -40.38 14.97 -52.91
CA THR A 236 -40.55 15.72 -51.66
C THR A 236 -39.42 16.70 -51.37
N CYS A 237 -38.28 16.62 -52.07
CA CYS A 237 -37.19 17.59 -51.96
C CYS A 237 -37.49 18.82 -52.84
N GLY A 238 -37.51 20.02 -52.26
CA GLY A 238 -37.80 21.26 -52.99
C GLY A 238 -36.58 21.80 -53.75
N GLY A 239 -35.39 21.57 -53.19
CA GLY A 239 -34.06 21.87 -53.71
C GLY A 239 -33.28 20.61 -54.17
N ILE A 240 -32.01 20.53 -53.81
CA ILE A 240 -31.21 19.30 -53.79
C ILE A 240 -31.08 18.89 -52.31
N CYS A 241 -31.33 17.64 -51.98
CA CYS A 241 -31.18 17.12 -50.62
C CYS A 241 -29.88 16.32 -50.57
N VAL A 242 -28.96 16.71 -49.71
CA VAL A 242 -27.70 16.00 -49.48
C VAL A 242 -27.77 15.36 -48.12
N GLU A 243 -27.61 14.05 -48.05
CA GLU A 243 -27.70 13.27 -46.81
C GLU A 243 -26.68 12.14 -46.81
N GLY A 244 -26.38 11.55 -45.66
CA GLY A 244 -25.44 10.44 -45.59
C GLY A 244 -25.06 10.04 -44.18
N THR A 245 -24.21 9.02 -44.09
CA THR A 245 -23.63 8.49 -42.86
C THR A 245 -22.12 8.65 -42.89
N LEU A 246 -21.54 9.09 -41.78
CA LEU A 246 -20.11 9.31 -41.61
C LEU A 246 -19.59 8.35 -40.55
N LEU A 247 -18.61 7.54 -40.93
CA LEU A 247 -17.95 6.58 -40.07
C LEU A 247 -16.44 6.80 -40.08
N TRP A 248 -15.76 6.44 -38.99
CA TRP A 248 -14.31 6.29 -38.94
C TRP A 248 -13.93 4.87 -38.59
N THR A 249 -12.71 4.46 -38.92
CA THR A 249 -12.21 3.10 -38.64
C THR A 249 -11.14 3.14 -37.55
N ASP A 250 -11.30 2.34 -36.48
CA ASP A 250 -10.33 2.21 -35.39
C ASP A 250 -9.11 1.35 -35.77
N SER A 251 -8.12 1.28 -34.86
CA SER A 251 -6.87 0.51 -35.01
C SER A 251 -7.07 -1.00 -35.21
N ALA A 252 -8.20 -1.57 -34.80
CA ALA A 252 -8.55 -2.98 -35.00
C ALA A 252 -9.42 -3.23 -36.25
N GLY A 253 -9.79 -2.18 -36.99
CA GLY A 253 -10.68 -2.26 -38.14
C GLY A 253 -12.18 -2.24 -37.82
N GLY A 254 -12.56 -1.95 -36.58
CA GLY A 254 -13.93 -1.61 -36.21
C GLY A 254 -14.33 -0.24 -36.78
N THR A 255 -15.63 -0.03 -37.02
CA THR A 255 -16.13 1.25 -37.54
C THR A 255 -17.11 1.91 -36.59
N HIS A 256 -16.97 3.23 -36.46
CA HIS A 256 -17.65 4.05 -35.45
C HIS A 256 -18.25 5.32 -36.07
N PRO A 257 -19.36 5.87 -35.56
CA PRO A 257 -19.91 7.12 -36.06
C PRO A 257 -18.97 8.31 -35.88
N ILE A 258 -18.85 9.17 -36.89
CA ILE A 258 -18.23 10.50 -36.74
C ILE A 258 -19.28 11.46 -36.19
N ARG A 259 -19.27 11.66 -34.87
CA ARG A 259 -20.27 12.47 -34.15
C ARG A 259 -19.90 13.94 -34.13
N GLN A 260 -20.90 14.81 -34.19
CA GLN A 260 -20.76 16.26 -33.98
C GLN A 260 -19.74 16.97 -34.89
N ALA A 261 -19.37 16.35 -36.01
CA ALA A 261 -18.45 16.93 -36.97
C ALA A 261 -19.13 17.99 -37.83
N THR A 262 -18.37 18.99 -38.24
CA THR A 262 -18.86 20.01 -39.18
C THR A 262 -18.85 19.45 -40.60
N VAL A 263 -20.03 19.38 -41.22
CA VAL A 263 -20.24 18.90 -42.58
C VAL A 263 -20.58 20.08 -43.49
N GLN A 264 -19.68 20.39 -44.40
CA GLN A 264 -19.82 21.46 -45.38
C GLN A 264 -20.32 20.89 -46.71
N ILE A 265 -21.41 21.44 -47.24
CA ILE A 265 -21.86 21.16 -48.60
C ILE A 265 -21.34 22.28 -49.48
N ARG A 266 -20.51 21.92 -50.46
CA ARG A 266 -19.73 22.84 -51.27
C ARG A 266 -20.06 22.72 -52.75
N GLU A 267 -19.87 23.83 -53.44
CA GLU A 267 -19.95 23.97 -54.88
C GLU A 267 -18.54 23.96 -55.47
N ARG A 268 -18.32 23.18 -56.53
CA ARG A 268 -17.07 23.26 -57.28
C ARG A 268 -17.11 24.42 -58.26
N ASN A 269 -16.25 25.41 -58.07
CA ASN A 269 -16.20 26.59 -58.95
C ASN A 269 -15.12 26.42 -60.02
N VAL A 270 -15.47 26.00 -61.24
CA VAL A 270 -14.47 25.76 -62.30
C VAL A 270 -13.83 27.06 -62.83
N ALA A 271 -14.44 28.21 -62.55
CA ALA A 271 -13.99 29.53 -63.01
C ALA A 271 -13.21 30.35 -61.95
N GLU A 272 -13.24 29.95 -60.68
CA GLU A 272 -12.56 30.61 -59.57
C GLU A 272 -11.53 29.66 -58.94
N SER A 273 -10.44 30.17 -58.37
CA SER A 273 -9.43 29.33 -57.71
C SER A 273 -9.86 28.84 -56.31
N THR A 274 -11.16 28.88 -55.99
CA THR A 274 -11.70 28.53 -54.67
C THR A 274 -13.12 27.98 -54.79
N ASP A 275 -13.34 26.77 -54.26
CA ASP A 275 -14.67 26.16 -54.12
C ASP A 275 -15.53 26.93 -53.10
N SER A 276 -16.82 27.09 -53.37
CA SER A 276 -17.74 27.89 -52.55
C SER A 276 -18.51 27.07 -51.52
N LEU A 277 -18.60 27.55 -50.27
CA LEU A 277 -19.47 26.96 -49.26
C LEU A 277 -20.94 27.31 -49.56
N ILE A 278 -21.80 26.31 -49.69
CA ILE A 278 -23.25 26.50 -49.90
C ILE A 278 -23.96 26.58 -48.54
N THR A 279 -23.73 25.58 -47.69
CA THR A 279 -24.25 25.50 -46.33
C THR A 279 -23.37 24.55 -45.51
N GLU A 280 -23.46 24.67 -44.20
CA GLU A 280 -22.90 23.72 -43.25
C GLU A 280 -24.01 23.12 -42.38
N VAL A 281 -23.81 21.88 -41.95
CA VAL A 281 -24.61 21.18 -40.96
C VAL A 281 -23.68 20.40 -40.03
N THR A 282 -24.21 19.83 -38.95
CA THR A 282 -23.45 19.01 -38.00
C THR A 282 -23.97 17.58 -38.06
N SER A 283 -23.08 16.59 -38.01
CA SER A 283 -23.50 15.19 -37.88
C SER A 283 -24.10 14.91 -36.49
N ASP A 284 -25.11 14.04 -36.43
CA ASP A 284 -25.69 13.61 -35.16
C ASP A 284 -24.87 12.47 -34.50
N ASP A 285 -25.34 11.96 -33.35
CA ASP A 285 -24.65 10.91 -32.60
C ASP A 285 -24.56 9.57 -33.36
N ALA A 286 -25.38 9.39 -34.40
CA ALA A 286 -25.31 8.24 -35.30
C ALA A 286 -24.41 8.49 -36.52
N GLY A 287 -23.71 9.63 -36.56
CA GLY A 287 -22.88 10.04 -37.68
C GLY A 287 -23.68 10.44 -38.91
N THR A 288 -24.98 10.70 -38.77
CA THR A 288 -25.84 11.03 -39.92
C THR A 288 -25.96 12.53 -40.10
N PHE A 289 -26.04 12.97 -41.36
CA PHE A 289 -26.24 14.37 -41.71
C PHE A 289 -27.27 14.53 -42.83
N SER A 290 -27.87 15.71 -42.90
CA SER A 290 -28.89 16.04 -43.88
C SER A 290 -28.97 17.55 -44.07
N ALA A 291 -28.96 18.02 -45.33
CA ALA A 291 -29.28 19.40 -45.66
C ALA A 291 -30.05 19.52 -46.98
N GLU A 292 -30.86 20.57 -47.10
CA GLU A 292 -31.50 20.94 -48.35
C GLU A 292 -30.83 22.21 -48.91
N VAL A 293 -30.26 22.11 -50.11
CA VAL A 293 -29.59 23.21 -50.80
C VAL A 293 -30.41 23.71 -51.99
N SER A 294 -30.37 25.02 -52.25
CA SER A 294 -31.12 25.62 -53.34
C SER A 294 -30.46 25.40 -54.71
N ASN A 295 -31.26 25.08 -55.73
CA ASN A 295 -30.87 25.00 -57.14
C ASN A 295 -31.78 25.97 -57.93
N PRO A 296 -31.31 26.87 -58.83
CA PRO A 296 -30.13 26.77 -59.71
C PRO A 296 -28.81 27.25 -59.11
N ASP A 297 -27.72 26.91 -59.79
CA ASP A 297 -26.40 27.51 -59.58
C ASP A 297 -26.43 29.03 -59.83
N PRO A 298 -26.00 29.88 -58.87
CA PRO A 298 -25.88 31.33 -59.09
C PRO A 298 -24.82 31.70 -60.14
N ASP A 299 -23.82 30.86 -60.40
CA ASP A 299 -22.71 31.09 -61.31
C ASP A 299 -22.85 30.22 -62.57
N GLU A 300 -23.65 30.66 -63.56
CA GLU A 300 -24.04 29.90 -64.77
C GLU A 300 -22.88 29.52 -65.74
N PHE A 301 -21.62 29.42 -65.30
CA PHE A 301 -20.43 29.21 -66.13
C PHE A 301 -20.13 27.74 -66.45
N ASP A 302 -20.56 26.78 -65.64
CA ASP A 302 -20.35 25.33 -65.77
C ASP A 302 -21.65 24.54 -65.99
N GLY A 303 -22.81 25.06 -65.58
CA GLY A 303 -24.09 24.36 -65.73
C GLY A 303 -25.30 25.17 -65.28
N PRO A 304 -26.54 24.73 -65.57
CA PRO A 304 -27.74 25.27 -64.91
C PRO A 304 -27.97 24.68 -63.50
N ASN A 305 -27.26 23.60 -63.15
CA ASN A 305 -27.37 22.95 -61.84
C ASN A 305 -26.00 22.90 -61.17
N ARG A 306 -26.03 22.82 -59.84
CA ARG A 306 -24.87 22.72 -58.96
C ARG A 306 -24.04 21.45 -59.14
N ASP A 307 -22.73 21.59 -59.04
CA ASP A 307 -21.70 20.56 -58.91
C ASP A 307 -21.31 20.39 -57.43
N VAL A 308 -22.06 19.55 -56.73
CA VAL A 308 -22.02 19.46 -55.26
C VAL A 308 -21.00 18.42 -54.80
N PHE A 309 -20.24 18.73 -53.75
CA PHE A 309 -19.51 17.74 -52.95
C PHE A 309 -19.66 18.04 -51.45
N VAL A 310 -19.41 17.01 -50.63
CA VAL A 310 -19.44 17.08 -49.17
C VAL A 310 -18.01 17.14 -48.66
N ARG A 311 -17.71 18.08 -47.77
CA ARG A 311 -16.48 18.15 -46.99
C ARG A 311 -16.83 17.92 -45.52
N VAL A 312 -16.14 17.00 -44.86
CA VAL A 312 -16.29 16.75 -43.42
C VAL A 312 -15.02 17.23 -42.75
N LEU A 313 -15.13 18.18 -41.82
CA LEU A 313 -14.00 18.65 -41.02
C LEU A 313 -13.82 17.72 -39.82
N ALA A 314 -12.57 17.50 -39.41
CA ALA A 314 -12.24 16.82 -38.15
C ALA A 314 -12.43 17.72 -36.91
N ASP A 315 -13.14 18.85 -37.06
CA ASP A 315 -13.45 19.79 -35.98
C ASP A 315 -14.62 19.31 -35.12
N GLY A 316 -14.68 19.81 -33.89
CA GLY A 316 -15.82 19.63 -32.98
C GLY A 316 -16.32 20.95 -32.40
N PRO A 317 -17.29 20.90 -31.47
CA PRO A 317 -17.86 22.12 -30.87
C PRO A 317 -16.87 22.91 -30.00
N THR A 318 -15.91 22.23 -29.37
CA THR A 318 -14.97 22.78 -28.38
C THR A 318 -13.50 22.65 -28.81
N PHE A 319 -13.24 22.26 -30.05
CA PHE A 319 -11.88 22.12 -30.59
C PHE A 319 -11.86 22.22 -32.11
N SER A 320 -10.69 22.55 -32.66
CA SER A 320 -10.42 22.49 -34.10
C SER A 320 -9.14 21.71 -34.36
N ILE A 321 -9.17 20.74 -35.28
CA ILE A 321 -7.99 19.94 -35.63
C ILE A 321 -7.35 20.51 -36.89
N VAL A 322 -6.08 20.89 -36.76
CA VAL A 322 -5.32 21.55 -37.81
C VAL A 322 -4.01 20.83 -38.07
N ARG A 323 -3.48 20.96 -39.28
CA ARG A 323 -2.16 20.46 -39.68
C ARG A 323 -1.26 21.62 -40.08
N GLN A 324 0.05 21.50 -39.87
CA GLN A 324 1.00 22.51 -40.34
C GLN A 324 1.11 22.48 -41.88
N SER A 325 0.82 23.61 -42.54
CA SER A 325 0.70 23.70 -44.00
C SER A 325 1.87 24.46 -44.66
N GLY A 326 3.07 24.36 -44.09
CA GLY A 326 4.30 24.94 -44.62
C GLY A 326 5.26 25.49 -43.54
N PRO A 327 6.35 26.18 -43.92
CA PRO A 327 7.35 26.67 -42.98
C PRO A 327 6.79 27.75 -42.04
N GLY A 328 6.76 27.48 -40.73
CA GLY A 328 6.29 28.40 -39.69
C GLY A 328 4.87 28.07 -39.18
N PRO A 329 4.25 28.92 -38.34
CA PRO A 329 2.97 28.65 -37.70
C PRO A 329 1.79 28.95 -38.64
N VAL A 330 1.78 28.29 -39.81
CA VAL A 330 0.65 28.33 -40.73
C VAL A 330 -0.04 26.98 -40.61
N TYR A 331 -1.28 27.01 -40.13
CA TYR A 331 -2.07 25.81 -39.90
C TYR A 331 -3.32 25.86 -40.77
N GLU A 332 -3.73 24.70 -41.28
CA GLU A 332 -4.97 24.52 -42.03
C GLU A 332 -5.79 23.38 -41.45
N GLY A 333 -7.12 23.49 -41.53
CA GLY A 333 -8.02 22.49 -40.96
C GLY A 333 -7.90 21.13 -41.65
N GLN A 334 -8.03 20.07 -40.86
CA GLN A 334 -8.09 18.69 -41.35
C GLN A 334 -9.49 18.32 -41.83
N PHE A 335 -9.59 17.69 -43.00
CA PHE A 335 -10.88 17.34 -43.60
C PHE A 335 -10.77 16.20 -44.60
N ILE A 336 -11.93 15.58 -44.88
CA ILE A 336 -12.14 14.62 -45.97
C ILE A 336 -13.20 15.16 -46.94
N ASP A 337 -12.98 14.97 -48.24
CA ASP A 337 -13.90 15.38 -49.31
C ASP A 337 -14.53 14.16 -49.99
N SER A 338 -15.84 14.22 -50.25
CA SER A 338 -16.52 13.23 -51.08
C SER A 338 -16.22 13.46 -52.58
N PRO A 339 -16.35 12.44 -53.44
CA PRO A 339 -16.34 12.63 -54.89
C PRO A 339 -17.39 13.65 -55.35
N LEU A 340 -17.05 14.39 -56.42
CA LEU A 340 -17.93 15.39 -56.99
C LEU A 340 -19.21 14.78 -57.58
N SER A 341 -20.36 15.34 -57.21
CA SER A 341 -21.64 15.10 -57.85
C SER A 341 -21.97 16.19 -58.87
N GLU A 342 -21.64 15.94 -60.14
CA GLU A 342 -21.89 16.91 -61.21
C GLU A 342 -23.40 17.08 -61.52
N GLU A 343 -23.79 18.31 -61.88
CA GLU A 343 -25.06 18.71 -62.50
C GLU A 343 -26.31 18.18 -61.78
N VAL A 344 -26.40 18.42 -60.47
CA VAL A 344 -27.46 17.84 -59.64
C VAL A 344 -28.79 18.58 -59.82
N SER A 345 -29.71 17.95 -60.55
CA SER A 345 -31.03 18.54 -60.82
C SER A 345 -31.90 18.73 -59.57
N ASN A 346 -32.79 19.72 -59.62
CA ASN A 346 -33.74 19.98 -58.54
C ASN A 346 -34.67 18.78 -58.27
N GLY A 347 -34.93 18.46 -56.99
CA GLY A 347 -35.67 17.28 -56.54
C GLY A 347 -34.81 16.00 -56.46
N SER A 348 -33.49 16.11 -56.55
CA SER A 348 -32.57 14.97 -56.35
C SER A 348 -32.18 14.82 -54.89
N ILE A 349 -31.99 13.57 -54.46
CA ILE A 349 -31.28 13.20 -53.24
C ILE A 349 -29.89 12.72 -53.65
N VAL A 350 -28.87 13.33 -53.06
CA VAL A 350 -27.47 12.90 -53.11
C VAL A 350 -27.18 12.25 -51.76
N THR A 351 -27.08 10.92 -51.75
CA THR A 351 -26.65 10.18 -50.56
C THR A 351 -25.15 9.99 -50.62
N THR A 352 -24.43 10.48 -49.62
CA THR A 352 -22.96 10.44 -49.51
C THR A 352 -22.57 9.77 -48.20
N ASP A 353 -22.36 8.45 -48.26
CA ASP A 353 -21.84 7.70 -47.12
C ASP A 353 -20.31 7.68 -47.20
N MET A 354 -19.62 8.01 -46.10
CA MET A 354 -18.16 8.12 -46.03
C MET A 354 -17.63 7.33 -44.83
N THR A 355 -16.63 6.47 -45.04
CA THR A 355 -15.92 5.77 -43.98
C THR A 355 -14.42 6.07 -44.07
N THR A 356 -13.84 6.69 -43.05
CA THR A 356 -12.39 6.98 -43.02
C THR A 356 -11.58 5.70 -42.83
N ASN A 357 -10.36 5.67 -43.36
CA ASN A 357 -9.44 4.53 -43.22
C ASN A 357 -8.45 4.73 -42.06
N GLN A 358 -7.53 3.76 -41.88
CA GLN A 358 -6.53 3.74 -40.80
C GLN A 358 -5.13 4.20 -41.23
N THR A 359 -4.93 4.53 -42.51
CA THR A 359 -3.59 4.67 -43.10
C THR A 359 -3.21 6.11 -43.44
N ASP A 360 -4.20 7.00 -43.56
CA ASP A 360 -3.98 8.39 -43.97
C ASP A 360 -4.22 9.33 -42.78
N PRO A 361 -3.31 10.28 -42.46
CA PRO A 361 -3.47 11.17 -41.31
C PRO A 361 -4.75 12.00 -41.32
N ASN A 362 -5.25 12.42 -42.48
CA ASN A 362 -6.52 13.14 -42.56
C ASN A 362 -7.71 12.25 -42.20
N ASN A 363 -7.56 10.94 -42.33
CA ASN A 363 -8.56 9.95 -41.98
C ASN A 363 -8.48 9.55 -40.50
N THR A 364 -7.26 9.42 -39.96
CA THR A 364 -7.03 9.05 -38.55
C THR A 364 -7.27 10.22 -37.59
N ALA A 365 -7.25 11.47 -38.06
CA ALA A 365 -7.69 12.62 -37.27
C ALA A 365 -9.14 12.50 -36.75
N PHE A 366 -9.97 11.64 -37.35
CA PHE A 366 -11.31 11.37 -36.83
C PHE A 366 -11.34 10.47 -35.58
N SER A 367 -10.23 9.78 -35.26
CA SER A 367 -10.01 9.15 -33.95
C SER A 367 -9.89 10.23 -32.86
N LEU A 368 -8.94 11.15 -33.03
CA LEU A 368 -8.75 12.33 -32.18
C LEU A 368 -10.06 13.11 -32.00
N GLN A 369 -10.76 13.36 -33.11
CA GLN A 369 -12.03 14.08 -33.12
C GLN A 369 -13.06 13.41 -32.20
N ASN A 370 -13.15 12.07 -32.19
CA ASN A 370 -14.11 11.36 -31.35
C ASN A 370 -13.71 11.37 -29.88
N ALA A 371 -12.42 11.21 -29.56
CA ALA A 371 -11.89 11.34 -28.21
C ALA A 371 -12.22 12.74 -27.63
N LEU A 372 -11.96 13.80 -28.39
CA LEU A 372 -12.17 15.18 -27.97
C LEU A 372 -13.65 15.59 -27.89
N VAL A 373 -14.53 15.00 -28.72
CA VAL A 373 -15.99 15.16 -28.56
C VAL A 373 -16.43 14.59 -27.22
N ILE A 374 -15.97 13.38 -26.87
CA ILE A 374 -16.28 12.75 -25.57
C ILE A 374 -15.73 13.61 -24.43
N ALA A 375 -14.53 14.17 -24.59
CA ALA A 375 -13.94 15.04 -23.58
C ALA A 375 -14.77 16.31 -23.35
N GLY A 376 -15.22 16.96 -24.42
CA GLY A 376 -16.13 18.11 -24.33
C GLY A 376 -17.47 17.76 -23.68
N GLU A 377 -18.04 16.59 -24.00
CA GLU A 377 -19.26 16.09 -23.37
C GLU A 377 -19.07 15.85 -21.86
N TYR A 378 -17.94 15.24 -21.47
CA TYR A 378 -17.58 15.01 -20.08
C TYR A 378 -17.44 16.32 -19.29
N VAL A 379 -16.75 17.32 -19.84
CA VAL A 379 -16.64 18.65 -19.21
C VAL A 379 -18.02 19.26 -18.94
N LEU A 380 -18.98 19.08 -19.85
CA LEU A 380 -20.37 19.53 -19.66
C LEU A 380 -21.15 18.73 -18.61
N THR A 381 -20.69 17.53 -18.24
CA THR A 381 -21.18 16.83 -17.04
C THR A 381 -20.59 17.43 -15.75
N MET A 382 -19.37 18.00 -15.85
CA MET A 382 -18.62 18.57 -14.73
C MET A 382 -18.90 20.04 -14.45
N GLN A 383 -19.39 20.81 -15.43
CA GLN A 383 -19.81 22.21 -15.24
C GLN A 383 -20.88 22.65 -16.25
N ASP A 384 -21.51 23.81 -16.01
CA ASP A 384 -22.66 24.29 -16.79
C ASP A 384 -22.27 24.87 -18.17
N ASP A 385 -21.06 25.43 -18.29
CA ASP A 385 -20.57 26.09 -19.51
C ASP A 385 -19.35 25.34 -20.08
N PRO A 386 -19.24 25.18 -21.42
CA PRO A 386 -18.04 24.63 -22.03
C PRO A 386 -16.87 25.60 -21.92
N PHE A 387 -15.64 25.08 -21.98
CA PHE A 387 -14.45 25.91 -22.17
C PHE A 387 -14.37 26.51 -23.58
N ASP A 388 -13.45 27.46 -23.78
CA ASP A 388 -13.16 28.04 -25.09
C ASP A 388 -12.63 26.95 -26.06
N SER A 389 -12.75 27.15 -27.37
CA SER A 389 -12.26 26.15 -28.33
C SER A 389 -10.73 26.05 -28.30
N ILE A 390 -10.17 24.84 -28.16
CA ILE A 390 -8.72 24.57 -28.27
C ILE A 390 -8.33 24.20 -29.71
N GLU A 391 -7.17 24.69 -30.17
CA GLU A 391 -6.58 24.28 -31.45
C GLU A 391 -5.65 23.08 -31.23
N VAL A 392 -5.91 21.99 -31.96
CA VAL A 392 -5.17 20.73 -31.88
C VAL A 392 -4.35 20.55 -33.15
N VAL A 393 -3.03 20.50 -33.02
CA VAL A 393 -2.10 20.32 -34.13
C VAL A 393 -1.84 18.83 -34.30
N PHE A 394 -2.34 18.25 -35.39
CA PHE A 394 -2.13 16.86 -35.76
C PHE A 394 -1.87 16.72 -37.28
N PRO A 395 -0.93 15.87 -37.70
CA PRO A 395 0.13 15.31 -36.85
C PRO A 395 1.07 16.44 -36.36
N ASN A 396 1.63 16.27 -35.17
CA ASN A 396 2.67 17.16 -34.66
C ASN A 396 3.89 17.07 -35.59
N PRO A 397 4.41 18.21 -36.12
CA PRO A 397 5.64 18.22 -36.90
C PRO A 397 6.90 17.99 -36.06
N GLU A 398 6.80 18.10 -34.73
CA GLU A 398 7.82 17.76 -33.76
C GLU A 398 7.51 16.40 -33.12
N SER A 399 8.45 15.82 -32.38
CA SER A 399 8.26 14.54 -31.70
C SER A 399 7.47 14.69 -30.40
N GLY A 400 6.57 13.74 -30.15
CA GLY A 400 5.80 13.58 -28.91
C GLY A 400 4.53 14.42 -28.87
N SER A 401 3.64 14.06 -27.94
CA SER A 401 2.45 14.84 -27.60
C SER A 401 2.72 15.79 -26.44
N TYR A 402 2.16 17.01 -26.49
CA TYR A 402 2.29 18.00 -25.42
C TYR A 402 1.27 19.14 -25.53
N PHE A 403 0.98 19.81 -24.41
CA PHE A 403 0.26 21.09 -24.34
C PHE A 403 1.20 22.28 -24.06
N ASP A 404 1.18 23.32 -24.92
CA ASP A 404 2.10 24.47 -24.82
C ASP A 404 1.50 25.74 -24.18
N THR A 405 0.36 25.61 -23.49
CA THR A 405 -0.53 26.67 -22.96
C THR A 405 -1.50 27.33 -23.94
N GLU A 406 -1.28 27.21 -25.25
CA GLU A 406 -2.21 27.74 -26.28
C GLU A 406 -2.79 26.65 -27.17
N ARG A 407 -2.04 25.57 -27.39
CA ARG A 407 -2.40 24.48 -28.31
C ARG A 407 -2.07 23.11 -27.74
N LEU A 408 -2.83 22.15 -28.20
CA LEU A 408 -2.55 20.73 -28.05
C LEU A 408 -1.74 20.25 -29.26
N PHE A 409 -0.62 19.57 -29.05
CA PHE A 409 0.15 18.92 -30.10
C PHE A 409 0.06 17.42 -29.90
N VAL A 410 -0.32 16.68 -30.94
CA VAL A 410 -0.49 15.22 -30.88
C VAL A 410 0.41 14.56 -31.92
N ASP A 411 1.27 13.64 -31.51
CA ASP A 411 2.15 12.89 -32.42
C ASP A 411 1.32 12.11 -33.45
N ALA A 412 1.89 11.84 -34.62
CA ALA A 412 1.28 10.95 -35.60
C ALA A 412 1.09 9.52 -35.04
N LEU A 413 1.99 9.10 -34.13
CA LEU A 413 1.95 7.79 -33.52
C LEU A 413 0.86 7.68 -32.43
N ASP A 414 0.54 8.76 -31.72
CA ASP A 414 -0.55 8.81 -30.71
C ASP A 414 -1.99 8.83 -31.29
N ARG A 415 -2.18 8.53 -32.58
CA ARG A 415 -3.50 8.68 -33.24
C ARG A 415 -4.56 7.70 -32.71
N TRP A 416 -4.14 6.65 -32.00
CA TRP A 416 -5.04 5.66 -31.39
C TRP A 416 -5.00 5.67 -29.87
N ASP A 417 -3.99 6.30 -29.25
CA ASP A 417 -3.77 6.32 -27.80
C ASP A 417 -4.63 7.43 -27.16
N TRP A 418 -5.90 7.11 -26.92
CA TRP A 418 -6.86 8.07 -26.36
C TRP A 418 -6.44 8.56 -24.98
N ASP A 419 -5.75 7.73 -24.20
CA ASP A 419 -5.23 8.12 -22.89
C ASP A 419 -4.20 9.25 -23.02
N VAL A 420 -3.22 9.12 -23.91
CA VAL A 420 -2.19 10.15 -24.16
C VAL A 420 -2.83 11.45 -24.65
N MET A 421 -3.71 11.37 -25.65
CA MET A 421 -4.38 12.55 -26.18
C MET A 421 -5.23 13.26 -25.13
N LEU A 422 -5.89 12.51 -24.25
CA LEU A 422 -6.76 13.05 -23.20
C LEU A 422 -5.98 13.48 -21.95
N HIS A 423 -4.78 12.94 -21.72
CA HIS A 423 -3.83 13.46 -20.73
C HIS A 423 -3.41 14.87 -21.11
N GLU A 424 -3.04 15.07 -22.37
CA GLU A 424 -2.66 16.39 -22.86
C GLU A 424 -3.86 17.36 -22.90
N TYR A 425 -5.06 16.87 -23.23
CA TYR A 425 -6.30 17.64 -23.05
C TYR A 425 -6.58 17.95 -21.58
N GLY A 426 -6.18 17.06 -20.67
CA GLY A 426 -6.18 17.27 -19.23
C GLY A 426 -5.39 18.52 -18.88
N HIS A 427 -4.13 18.67 -19.29
CA HIS A 427 -3.36 19.90 -19.02
C HIS A 427 -4.10 21.16 -19.48
N TYR A 428 -4.75 21.12 -20.65
CA TYR A 428 -5.61 22.22 -21.08
C TYR A 428 -6.74 22.52 -20.08
N VAL A 429 -7.44 21.49 -19.62
CA VAL A 429 -8.49 21.62 -18.59
C VAL A 429 -7.93 22.16 -17.27
N ALA A 430 -6.80 21.65 -16.78
CA ALA A 430 -6.17 22.16 -15.56
C ALA A 430 -5.75 23.62 -15.68
N SER A 431 -5.29 24.05 -16.86
CA SER A 431 -4.96 25.44 -17.16
C SER A 431 -6.20 26.35 -17.13
N GLU A 432 -7.33 25.89 -17.68
CA GLU A 432 -8.60 26.63 -17.69
C GLU A 432 -9.24 26.74 -16.30
N LEU A 433 -9.24 25.64 -15.52
CA LEU A 433 -9.60 25.66 -14.10
C LEU A 433 -8.58 26.46 -13.27
N GLY A 434 -7.38 26.57 -13.81
CA GLY A 434 -6.23 27.11 -13.14
C GLY A 434 -5.90 26.31 -11.90
N THR A 435 -5.93 24.97 -11.94
CA THR A 435 -5.62 24.00 -10.86
C THR A 435 -4.24 23.36 -11.00
N GLU A 436 -3.39 23.90 -11.88
CA GLU A 436 -1.99 23.48 -11.98
C GLU A 436 -1.04 24.69 -12.01
N ASP A 437 0.24 24.42 -11.77
CA ASP A 437 1.36 25.34 -11.95
C ASP A 437 2.58 24.47 -12.30
N ASN A 438 2.45 23.65 -13.35
CA ASN A 438 3.44 22.65 -13.75
C ASN A 438 4.66 23.33 -14.44
N PRO A 439 5.89 23.20 -13.90
CA PRO A 439 7.07 23.74 -14.55
C PRO A 439 7.59 22.86 -15.71
N GLY A 440 7.10 21.62 -15.86
CA GLY A 440 7.46 20.65 -16.90
C GLY A 440 8.89 20.09 -16.79
N GLY A 441 9.39 19.56 -17.91
CA GLY A 441 10.74 18.97 -18.07
C GLY A 441 10.71 17.47 -18.36
N THR A 442 11.84 16.86 -18.74
CA THR A 442 11.89 15.42 -19.06
C THR A 442 11.87 14.58 -17.79
N HIS A 443 11.07 13.52 -17.75
CA HIS A 443 10.97 12.58 -16.64
C HIS A 443 10.23 11.30 -17.05
N ASP A 444 10.30 10.28 -16.20
CA ASP A 444 9.52 9.05 -16.31
C ASP A 444 8.46 8.97 -15.19
N SER A 445 7.35 8.23 -15.40
CA SER A 445 6.23 8.16 -14.44
C SER A 445 6.56 7.59 -13.07
N ARG A 446 7.65 6.84 -12.97
CA ARG A 446 8.15 6.23 -11.73
C ARG A 446 9.28 7.03 -11.07
N ASP A 447 9.60 8.22 -11.57
CA ASP A 447 10.63 9.07 -10.98
C ASP A 447 10.18 9.71 -9.66
N HIS A 448 11.16 9.95 -8.78
CA HIS A 448 11.03 10.92 -7.68
C HIS A 448 11.38 12.30 -8.23
N LEU A 449 10.36 13.08 -8.60
CA LEU A 449 10.53 14.27 -9.43
C LEU A 449 11.28 15.40 -8.71
N ALA A 450 11.40 15.35 -7.38
CA ALA A 450 12.25 16.27 -6.63
C ALA A 450 13.75 16.02 -6.85
N ASP A 451 14.15 14.86 -7.39
CA ASP A 451 15.53 14.45 -7.61
C ASP A 451 15.94 14.39 -9.10
N THR A 452 14.96 14.50 -10.01
CA THR A 452 15.17 14.47 -11.47
C THR A 452 15.51 15.86 -12.03
N GLU A 453 16.31 15.92 -13.09
CA GLU A 453 16.70 17.13 -13.83
C GLU A 453 17.33 18.29 -13.02
N GLY A 454 17.74 18.07 -11.78
CA GLY A 454 18.21 19.14 -10.90
C GLY A 454 17.08 20.06 -10.40
N ARG A 455 15.83 19.59 -10.47
CA ARG A 455 14.67 20.20 -9.80
C ARG A 455 14.92 20.29 -8.30
N ASN A 456 14.21 21.21 -7.66
CA ASN A 456 14.08 21.25 -6.21
C ASN A 456 12.71 20.68 -5.78
N LYS A 457 12.52 20.46 -4.46
CA LYS A 457 11.26 19.92 -3.92
C LYS A 457 10.00 20.63 -4.42
N ASP A 458 9.99 21.97 -4.44
CA ASP A 458 8.82 22.75 -4.91
C ASP A 458 8.47 22.44 -6.37
N GLU A 459 9.49 22.33 -7.22
CA GLU A 459 9.31 21.98 -8.63
C GLU A 459 8.83 20.53 -8.75
N GLY A 460 9.48 19.59 -8.06
CA GLY A 460 9.15 18.16 -8.11
C GLY A 460 7.69 17.85 -7.75
N ILE A 461 7.20 18.35 -6.61
CA ILE A 461 5.82 18.09 -6.17
C ILE A 461 4.76 18.77 -7.06
N ARG A 462 5.13 19.86 -7.77
CA ARG A 462 4.25 20.56 -8.71
C ARG A 462 4.21 19.86 -10.06
N VAL A 463 5.31 19.26 -10.52
CA VAL A 463 5.31 18.35 -11.68
C VAL A 463 4.49 17.11 -11.33
N ALA A 464 4.73 16.47 -10.19
CA ALA A 464 3.99 15.27 -9.78
C ALA A 464 2.47 15.49 -9.78
N TRP A 465 2.01 16.63 -9.24
CA TRP A 465 0.61 17.03 -9.31
C TRP A 465 0.15 17.36 -10.74
N GLY A 466 0.98 18.12 -11.46
CA GLY A 466 0.72 18.57 -12.81
C GLY A 466 0.63 17.46 -13.84
N GLU A 467 1.25 16.30 -13.61
CA GLU A 467 1.25 15.15 -14.52
C GLU A 467 0.32 14.04 -14.02
N GLY A 468 0.21 13.82 -12.71
CA GLY A 468 -0.71 12.82 -12.17
C GLY A 468 -2.19 13.20 -12.26
N TRP A 469 -2.53 14.49 -12.17
CA TRP A 469 -3.92 14.94 -12.32
C TRP A 469 -4.46 14.76 -13.76
N PRO A 470 -3.73 15.14 -14.83
CA PRO A 470 -4.19 14.91 -16.20
C PRO A 470 -4.32 13.43 -16.55
N THR A 471 -3.42 12.56 -16.07
CA THR A 471 -3.55 11.12 -16.30
C THR A 471 -4.82 10.57 -15.64
N TYR A 472 -5.05 10.90 -14.36
CA TYR A 472 -6.30 10.57 -13.68
C TYR A 472 -7.52 11.10 -14.45
N PHE A 473 -7.46 12.35 -14.93
CA PHE A 473 -8.55 12.96 -15.69
C PHE A 473 -8.85 12.16 -16.97
N ALA A 474 -7.83 11.74 -17.73
CA ALA A 474 -7.98 10.98 -18.96
C ALA A 474 -8.69 9.64 -18.72
N VAL A 475 -8.15 8.82 -17.79
CA VAL A 475 -8.66 7.47 -17.53
C VAL A 475 -10.06 7.53 -16.89
N SER A 476 -10.26 8.39 -15.88
CA SER A 476 -11.58 8.53 -15.22
C SER A 476 -12.67 9.05 -16.15
N LEU A 477 -12.32 9.93 -17.10
CA LEU A 477 -13.21 10.42 -18.13
C LEU A 477 -13.69 9.30 -19.04
N LEU A 478 -12.78 8.48 -19.54
CA LEU A 478 -13.12 7.35 -20.41
C LEU A 478 -14.03 6.36 -19.68
N GLN A 479 -13.75 6.08 -18.41
CA GLN A 479 -14.58 5.21 -17.59
C GLN A 479 -15.99 5.79 -17.32
N GLU A 480 -16.09 7.06 -16.89
CA GLU A 480 -17.37 7.74 -16.64
C GLU A 480 -18.23 7.87 -17.90
N MET A 481 -17.58 8.05 -19.05
CA MET A 481 -18.24 8.12 -20.36
C MET A 481 -18.54 6.74 -20.96
N ASN A 482 -18.21 5.66 -20.24
CA ASN A 482 -18.47 4.26 -20.60
C ASN A 482 -17.92 3.89 -21.99
N THR A 483 -16.72 4.38 -22.32
CA THR A 483 -16.12 4.23 -23.65
C THR A 483 -15.68 2.79 -23.96
N ALA A 484 -15.50 1.94 -22.94
CA ALA A 484 -15.26 0.51 -23.13
C ALA A 484 -16.36 -0.19 -23.96
N GLU A 485 -17.61 0.31 -23.93
CA GLU A 485 -18.70 -0.22 -24.76
C GLU A 485 -18.48 0.02 -26.27
N LEU A 486 -17.61 0.96 -26.64
CA LEU A 486 -17.23 1.21 -28.03
C LEU A 486 -16.41 0.05 -28.59
N GLY A 487 -15.70 -0.71 -27.75
CA GLY A 487 -14.86 -1.83 -28.18
C GLY A 487 -13.63 -1.40 -28.99
N ILE A 488 -13.18 -0.16 -28.78
CA ILE A 488 -11.89 0.35 -29.28
C ILE A 488 -10.81 -0.28 -28.38
N PRO A 489 -9.71 -0.83 -28.93
CA PRO A 489 -8.61 -1.34 -28.10
C PRO A 489 -8.09 -0.28 -27.13
N ASN A 490 -7.78 -0.66 -25.88
CA ASN A 490 -7.11 0.21 -24.90
C ASN A 490 -7.88 1.50 -24.56
N VAL A 491 -9.22 1.44 -24.55
CA VAL A 491 -10.05 2.63 -24.27
C VAL A 491 -11.13 2.28 -23.24
N GLY A 492 -11.13 3.02 -22.13
CA GLY A 492 -12.15 2.94 -21.09
C GLY A 492 -11.95 1.82 -20.08
N ASP A 493 -10.71 1.33 -19.95
CA ASP A 493 -10.25 0.52 -18.83
C ASP A 493 -9.63 1.40 -17.73
N ASP A 494 -8.88 0.77 -16.83
CA ASP A 494 -8.22 1.33 -15.64
C ASP A 494 -6.71 1.60 -15.88
N HIS A 495 -6.27 1.57 -17.13
CA HIS A 495 -4.87 1.73 -17.51
C HIS A 495 -4.65 3.05 -18.25
N TYR A 496 -3.47 3.64 -18.05
CA TYR A 496 -2.92 4.68 -18.92
C TYR A 496 -1.91 4.05 -19.88
N GLN A 497 -2.19 4.12 -21.19
CA GLN A 497 -1.43 3.40 -22.21
C GLN A 497 -0.95 4.29 -23.35
N ASP A 498 0.30 4.07 -23.74
CA ASP A 498 0.94 4.56 -24.97
C ASP A 498 1.54 3.34 -25.65
N THR A 499 1.11 3.06 -26.89
CA THR A 499 1.34 1.76 -27.55
C THR A 499 2.09 1.79 -28.87
N GLU A 500 2.32 2.95 -29.48
CA GLU A 500 2.99 3.04 -30.78
C GLU A 500 4.40 3.64 -30.71
N ASP A 501 4.64 4.69 -29.92
CA ASP A 501 5.97 5.31 -29.79
C ASP A 501 6.63 5.11 -28.43
N GLN A 502 5.88 4.77 -27.39
CA GLN A 502 6.42 4.31 -26.11
C GLN A 502 5.78 2.98 -25.69
N GLU A 503 6.34 2.34 -24.66
CA GLU A 503 5.73 1.17 -24.01
C GLU A 503 5.34 1.57 -22.58
N VAL A 504 4.27 2.35 -22.46
CA VAL A 504 3.68 2.72 -21.17
C VAL A 504 2.39 1.93 -20.97
N ASP A 505 2.28 1.26 -19.82
CA ASP A 505 1.09 0.53 -19.39
C ASP A 505 0.99 0.65 -17.87
N ASP A 506 0.47 1.80 -17.44
CA ASP A 506 0.39 2.17 -16.04
C ASP A 506 -1.02 1.85 -15.51
N ASP A 507 -1.11 0.78 -14.73
CA ASP A 507 -2.32 0.32 -14.04
C ASP A 507 -2.58 1.21 -12.81
N LEU A 508 -3.64 2.02 -12.87
CA LEU A 508 -3.99 2.97 -11.80
C LEU A 508 -4.45 2.25 -10.53
N GLU A 509 -5.06 1.06 -10.65
CA GLU A 509 -5.53 0.19 -9.55
C GLU A 509 -4.37 -0.52 -8.83
N ALA A 510 -3.31 -0.89 -9.55
CA ALA A 510 -2.11 -1.47 -8.92
C ALA A 510 -1.45 -0.51 -7.92
N GLY A 511 -1.61 0.80 -8.15
CA GLY A 511 -1.35 1.88 -7.21
C GLY A 511 0.14 2.28 -7.06
N GLY A 512 0.43 3.58 -7.16
CA GLY A 512 1.75 4.15 -6.86
C GLY A 512 2.05 4.29 -5.36
N LYS A 513 3.29 4.01 -4.93
CA LYS A 513 3.70 4.04 -3.50
C LYS A 513 5.02 4.78 -3.26
N LEU A 514 5.38 5.68 -4.17
CA LEU A 514 6.68 6.33 -4.19
C LEU A 514 6.70 7.64 -3.39
N GLY A 515 5.54 8.25 -3.14
CA GLY A 515 5.41 9.45 -2.32
C GLY A 515 4.79 10.60 -3.11
N GLU A 516 4.67 11.76 -2.48
CA GLU A 516 3.92 12.90 -3.05
C GLU A 516 4.61 13.56 -4.26
N ASP A 517 5.90 13.30 -4.47
CA ASP A 517 6.70 13.85 -5.56
C ASP A 517 6.76 12.93 -6.79
N ASN A 518 5.85 11.97 -6.87
CA ASN A 518 5.75 11.02 -7.96
C ASN A 518 4.35 11.06 -8.59
N GLU A 519 4.28 11.24 -9.91
CA GLU A 519 3.00 11.33 -10.64
C GLU A 519 2.18 10.03 -10.62
N PHE A 520 2.83 8.86 -10.72
CA PHE A 520 2.15 7.57 -10.61
C PHE A 520 1.44 7.42 -9.24
N THR A 521 2.05 7.94 -8.17
CA THR A 521 1.42 7.98 -6.84
C THR A 521 0.26 8.97 -6.77
N VAL A 522 0.38 10.15 -7.41
CA VAL A 522 -0.70 11.15 -7.44
C VAL A 522 -1.92 10.63 -8.18
N MET A 523 -1.74 10.07 -9.38
CA MET A 523 -2.87 9.59 -10.18
C MET A 523 -3.57 8.41 -9.53
N SER A 524 -2.83 7.48 -8.91
CA SER A 524 -3.44 6.37 -8.18
C SER A 524 -4.22 6.84 -6.96
N ILE A 525 -3.74 7.84 -6.21
CA ILE A 525 -4.52 8.41 -5.10
C ILE A 525 -5.83 9.03 -5.61
N LEU A 526 -5.80 9.75 -6.74
CA LEU A 526 -7.01 10.32 -7.30
C LEU A 526 -7.95 9.24 -7.84
N TRP A 527 -7.39 8.15 -8.37
CA TRP A 527 -8.12 6.97 -8.81
C TRP A 527 -8.82 6.25 -7.66
N ASP A 528 -8.13 5.90 -6.57
CA ASP A 528 -8.73 5.28 -5.36
C ASP A 528 -9.81 6.18 -4.72
N LEU A 529 -9.69 7.51 -4.84
CA LEU A 529 -10.76 8.42 -4.39
C LEU A 529 -11.99 8.39 -5.30
N PHE A 530 -11.80 8.01 -6.56
CA PHE A 530 -12.79 8.07 -7.63
C PHE A 530 -13.55 6.76 -7.81
N ASP A 531 -12.84 5.63 -7.80
CA ASP A 531 -13.29 4.35 -8.32
C ASP A 531 -14.37 3.69 -7.43
N THR A 532 -14.93 2.59 -7.94
CA THR A 532 -16.11 1.93 -7.34
C THR A 532 -15.80 0.56 -6.75
N GLN A 533 -14.54 0.11 -6.78
CA GLN A 533 -14.16 -1.15 -6.17
C GLN A 533 -14.01 -0.94 -4.66
N GLU A 534 -14.87 -1.60 -3.88
CA GLU A 534 -14.52 -1.96 -2.50
C GLU A 534 -13.32 -2.92 -2.61
N ASP A 535 -12.09 -2.39 -2.56
CA ASP A 535 -10.94 -3.19 -2.18
C ASP A 535 -11.00 -3.44 -0.66
N ASP A 536 -10.26 -4.44 -0.15
CA ASP A 536 -10.32 -4.77 1.29
C ASP A 536 -9.72 -3.66 2.19
N VAL A 537 -9.43 -2.46 1.66
CA VAL A 537 -8.56 -1.45 2.28
C VAL A 537 -9.26 -0.10 2.50
N ASP A 538 -10.16 0.34 1.62
CA ASP A 538 -11.05 1.47 1.89
C ASP A 538 -12.52 1.25 1.45
N ASN A 539 -13.41 2.20 1.80
CA ASN A 539 -14.83 2.16 1.46
C ASN A 539 -15.27 3.47 0.77
N ILE A 540 -14.37 4.17 0.08
CA ILE A 540 -14.67 5.49 -0.47
C ILE A 540 -14.89 5.43 -1.98
N THR A 541 -15.94 6.12 -2.42
CA THR A 541 -16.20 6.38 -3.82
C THR A 541 -16.76 7.79 -3.88
N LEU A 542 -15.89 8.80 -4.07
CA LEU A 542 -16.34 10.19 -4.16
C LEU A 542 -17.03 10.46 -5.51
N GLY A 543 -16.60 9.74 -6.55
CA GLY A 543 -17.02 9.93 -7.94
C GLY A 543 -16.44 11.21 -8.55
N ALA A 544 -16.34 11.23 -9.88
CA ALA A 544 -15.59 12.25 -10.60
C ALA A 544 -16.11 13.68 -10.35
N LYS A 545 -17.43 13.86 -10.22
CA LYS A 545 -18.05 15.18 -9.97
C LYS A 545 -17.63 15.79 -8.62
N THR A 546 -17.51 14.97 -7.59
CA THR A 546 -17.12 15.44 -6.25
C THR A 546 -15.66 15.83 -6.24
N ILE A 547 -14.80 15.02 -6.85
CA ILE A 547 -13.36 15.31 -7.01
C ILE A 547 -13.18 16.60 -7.82
N TRP A 548 -13.80 16.69 -9.00
CA TRP A 548 -13.77 17.88 -9.85
C TRP A 548 -14.14 19.16 -9.09
N THR A 549 -15.33 19.18 -8.47
CA THR A 549 -15.82 20.38 -7.78
C THR A 549 -14.95 20.76 -6.57
N THR A 550 -14.41 19.76 -5.87
CA THR A 550 -13.51 20.01 -4.72
C THR A 550 -12.19 20.64 -5.18
N LEU A 551 -11.61 20.14 -6.27
CA LEU A 551 -10.35 20.66 -6.81
C LEU A 551 -10.52 22.04 -7.47
N ASP A 552 -11.58 22.24 -8.26
CA ASP A 552 -11.90 23.53 -8.89
C ASP A 552 -12.14 24.65 -7.85
N ASP A 553 -12.96 24.38 -6.83
CA ASP A 553 -13.21 25.36 -5.74
C ASP A 553 -11.96 25.63 -4.90
N GLY A 554 -11.05 24.65 -4.82
CA GLY A 554 -9.87 24.67 -3.94
C GLY A 554 -8.60 25.22 -4.57
N ASP A 555 -8.47 25.16 -5.90
CA ASP A 555 -7.26 25.53 -6.66
C ASP A 555 -5.95 24.96 -6.05
N PRO A 556 -5.84 23.62 -5.86
CA PRO A 556 -4.61 23.02 -5.35
C PRO A 556 -3.53 23.00 -6.42
N LYS A 557 -2.26 23.18 -6.02
CA LYS A 557 -1.08 23.11 -6.91
C LYS A 557 -0.17 21.92 -6.62
N THR A 558 -0.50 21.16 -5.59
CA THR A 558 0.29 20.05 -5.07
C THR A 558 -0.67 19.03 -4.45
N LEU A 559 -0.23 17.77 -4.36
CA LEU A 559 -0.98 16.72 -3.67
C LEU A 559 -1.29 17.09 -2.21
N SER A 560 -0.33 17.70 -1.51
CA SER A 560 -0.53 18.20 -0.13
C SER A 560 -1.67 19.22 -0.02
N ALA A 561 -1.81 20.12 -1.00
CA ALA A 561 -2.90 21.09 -1.02
C ALA A 561 -4.24 20.41 -1.29
N ALA A 562 -4.28 19.46 -2.23
CA ALA A 562 -5.47 18.68 -2.56
C ALA A 562 -5.95 17.83 -1.35
N TYR A 563 -5.04 17.16 -0.66
CA TYR A 563 -5.32 16.39 0.56
C TYR A 563 -6.10 17.21 1.61
N GLY A 564 -5.70 18.47 1.84
CA GLY A 564 -6.35 19.36 2.80
C GLY A 564 -7.80 19.70 2.46
N LEU A 565 -8.20 19.59 1.19
CA LEU A 565 -9.58 19.83 0.73
C LEU A 565 -10.49 18.66 1.08
N PHE A 566 -10.01 17.43 0.90
CA PHE A 566 -10.77 16.18 1.16
C PHE A 566 -10.87 15.82 2.66
N THR A 567 -9.95 16.32 3.49
CA THR A 567 -9.85 15.95 4.92
C THR A 567 -10.33 17.02 5.90
N THR A 568 -11.14 17.98 5.44
CA THR A 568 -11.68 19.05 6.31
C THR A 568 -12.46 18.49 7.52
N ALA A 569 -12.23 19.08 8.69
CA ALA A 569 -12.75 18.58 9.96
C ALA A 569 -14.29 18.43 9.97
N GLY A 570 -14.76 17.19 10.15
CA GLY A 570 -16.18 16.84 10.18
C GLY A 570 -16.73 16.26 8.87
N SER A 571 -15.90 16.03 7.85
CA SER A 571 -16.30 15.20 6.70
C SER A 571 -16.45 13.75 7.16
N GLU A 572 -17.51 13.08 6.70
CA GLU A 572 -17.79 11.68 7.08
C GLU A 572 -16.77 10.70 6.51
N PHE A 573 -16.08 11.09 5.44
CA PHE A 573 -15.07 10.29 4.72
C PHE A 573 -13.62 10.63 5.11
N ALA A 574 -13.40 11.55 6.07
CA ALA A 574 -12.06 12.03 6.38
C ALA A 574 -11.07 10.90 6.70
N ASN A 575 -11.53 9.84 7.38
CA ASN A 575 -10.67 8.72 7.69
C ASN A 575 -10.37 7.84 6.48
N ASP A 576 -11.34 7.61 5.60
CA ASP A 576 -11.15 6.76 4.43
C ASP A 576 -10.12 7.39 3.48
N VAL A 577 -10.18 8.71 3.27
CA VAL A 577 -9.15 9.49 2.56
C VAL A 577 -7.77 9.34 3.21
N ASN A 578 -7.69 9.35 4.55
CA ASN A 578 -6.41 9.13 5.23
C ASN A 578 -5.86 7.72 5.01
N CYS A 579 -6.74 6.73 4.86
CA CYS A 579 -6.36 5.36 4.60
C CYS A 579 -5.76 5.20 3.19
N VAL A 580 -6.36 5.82 2.17
CA VAL A 580 -5.79 5.95 0.81
C VAL A 580 -4.38 6.52 0.87
N PHE A 581 -4.18 7.67 1.53
CA PHE A 581 -2.86 8.30 1.61
C PHE A 581 -1.83 7.47 2.40
N SER A 582 -2.26 6.68 3.40
CA SER A 582 -1.40 5.73 4.10
C SER A 582 -0.98 4.55 3.19
N GLN A 583 -1.90 4.05 2.38
CA GLN A 583 -1.69 2.95 1.42
C GLN A 583 -0.70 3.32 0.33
N HIS A 584 -0.85 4.52 -0.24
CA HIS A 584 0.05 5.09 -1.25
C HIS A 584 1.36 5.63 -0.69
N ASN A 585 1.66 5.35 0.59
CA ASN A 585 2.93 5.74 1.21
C ASN A 585 3.19 7.25 1.19
N VAL A 586 2.15 8.07 1.35
CA VAL A 586 2.26 9.52 1.55
C VAL A 586 2.09 9.87 3.03
N ALA A 587 1.01 9.36 3.66
CA ALA A 587 0.78 9.51 5.09
C ALA A 587 1.53 8.46 5.93
N PRO A 588 1.76 8.70 7.24
CA PRO A 588 2.31 7.69 8.13
C PRO A 588 1.45 6.42 8.17
N ARG A 589 2.07 5.27 8.46
CA ARG A 589 1.36 4.00 8.69
C ARG A 589 1.63 3.48 10.09
N ILE A 590 0.59 3.39 10.91
CA ILE A 590 0.67 2.78 12.24
C ILE A 590 0.93 1.27 12.10
N ALA A 591 1.93 0.77 12.82
CA ALA A 591 2.30 -0.64 12.84
C ALA A 591 1.24 -1.50 13.55
N GLY A 592 1.07 -2.75 13.08
CA GLY A 592 0.12 -3.70 13.66
C GLY A 592 -1.31 -3.57 13.10
N GLY A 593 -2.14 -4.57 13.44
CA GLY A 593 -3.54 -4.67 13.04
C GLY A 593 -4.49 -3.90 13.97
N VAL A 594 -5.66 -4.48 14.25
CA VAL A 594 -6.63 -3.93 15.21
C VAL A 594 -5.99 -3.90 16.61
N ILE A 595 -6.09 -2.75 17.29
CA ILE A 595 -5.67 -2.64 18.70
C ILE A 595 -6.65 -3.46 19.52
N ALA A 596 -6.14 -4.46 20.25
CA ALA A 596 -6.98 -5.38 21.01
C ALA A 596 -7.87 -4.65 22.03
N PRO A 597 -9.06 -5.19 22.36
CA PRO A 597 -9.86 -4.67 23.46
C PRO A 597 -9.06 -4.63 24.76
N MET A 598 -9.18 -3.54 25.50
CA MET A 598 -8.39 -3.26 26.71
C MET A 598 -9.31 -2.85 27.87
N THR A 599 -8.90 -3.08 29.11
CA THR A 599 -9.63 -2.60 30.29
C THR A 599 -9.32 -1.12 30.55
N SER A 600 -10.16 -0.42 31.33
CA SER A 600 -9.88 0.97 31.75
C SER A 600 -8.62 1.13 32.61
N SER A 601 -8.09 0.03 33.15
CA SER A 601 -6.84 -0.05 33.91
C SER A 601 -5.61 -0.35 33.04
N ALA A 602 -5.79 -0.61 31.74
CA ALA A 602 -4.71 -0.98 30.85
C ALA A 602 -3.66 0.14 30.78
N SER A 603 -2.39 -0.24 30.82
CA SER A 603 -1.30 0.73 30.67
C SER A 603 -1.26 1.29 29.25
N SER A 604 -0.85 2.56 29.07
CA SER A 604 -0.73 3.15 27.73
C SER A 604 0.08 2.25 26.79
N PRO A 605 -0.48 1.86 25.62
CA PRO A 605 0.26 1.14 24.60
C PRO A 605 1.33 2.05 23.99
N THR A 606 2.34 1.43 23.40
CA THR A 606 3.32 2.15 22.56
C THR A 606 2.85 2.07 21.11
N ILE A 607 2.48 3.20 20.55
CA ILE A 607 2.12 3.32 19.14
C ILE A 607 3.39 3.52 18.34
N SER A 608 3.66 2.66 17.37
CA SER A 608 4.81 2.78 16.45
C SER A 608 4.33 2.91 15.02
N TRP A 609 5.09 3.55 14.14
CA TRP A 609 4.69 3.78 12.75
C TRP A 609 5.88 3.86 11.79
N THR A 610 5.59 3.71 10.49
CA THR A 610 6.51 4.13 9.41
C THR A 610 6.16 5.55 8.94
N PRO A 611 7.14 6.41 8.62
CA PRO A 611 6.94 7.82 8.24
C PRO A 611 5.95 8.12 7.11
N GLY A 612 5.99 7.37 6.01
CA GLY A 612 5.40 7.81 4.73
C GLY A 612 6.30 8.79 3.96
N ASN A 613 5.90 9.09 2.72
CA ASN A 613 6.54 9.97 1.73
C ASN A 613 7.92 9.48 1.22
N GLY A 614 7.98 8.25 0.72
CA GLY A 614 9.20 7.42 0.60
C GLY A 614 10.27 7.74 -0.47
N GLY A 615 10.57 9.00 -0.80
CA GLY A 615 11.67 9.40 -1.71
C GLY A 615 13.04 9.61 -1.04
N ILE A 616 14.11 9.78 -1.85
CA ILE A 616 15.51 9.93 -1.37
C ILE A 616 15.71 11.23 -0.55
N ASN A 617 14.84 12.24 -0.73
CA ASN A 617 14.96 13.56 -0.12
C ASN A 617 13.68 14.13 0.56
N GLY A 618 12.69 13.30 0.95
CA GLY A 618 11.41 13.87 1.44
C GLY A 618 10.50 13.00 2.32
N THR A 619 11.00 12.25 3.30
CA THR A 619 10.12 11.52 4.23
C THR A 619 9.52 12.43 5.29
N ASN A 620 8.28 12.16 5.73
CA ASN A 620 7.72 12.83 6.92
C ASN A 620 8.71 12.73 8.09
N ASP A 621 9.10 13.87 8.66
CA ASP A 621 10.17 13.97 9.67
C ASP A 621 9.71 14.60 10.99
N SER A 622 8.50 15.17 11.03
CA SER A 622 7.85 15.65 12.24
C SER A 622 6.49 14.96 12.42
N PHE A 623 6.21 14.51 13.64
CA PHE A 623 5.00 13.76 13.96
C PHE A 623 4.23 14.29 15.16
N VAL A 624 2.91 14.18 15.10
CA VAL A 624 1.99 14.39 16.23
C VAL A 624 1.06 13.17 16.35
N VAL A 625 0.96 12.59 17.54
CA VAL A 625 0.03 11.48 17.81
C VAL A 625 -1.25 12.04 18.40
N GLU A 626 -2.37 11.83 17.72
CA GLU A 626 -3.68 12.28 18.16
C GLU A 626 -4.60 11.13 18.52
N TYR A 627 -5.23 11.24 19.68
CA TYR A 627 -6.32 10.38 20.14
C TYR A 627 -7.62 11.15 20.00
N ARG A 628 -8.62 10.53 19.36
CA ARG A 628 -9.91 11.14 19.06
C ARG A 628 -11.06 10.20 19.41
N THR A 629 -12.26 10.73 19.56
CA THR A 629 -13.47 9.92 19.56
C THR A 629 -13.71 9.34 18.16
N THR A 630 -14.53 8.30 18.04
CA THR A 630 -14.98 7.77 16.74
C THR A 630 -15.75 8.79 15.90
N THR A 631 -16.25 9.87 16.51
CA THR A 631 -16.89 11.00 15.82
C THR A 631 -15.93 12.12 15.44
N GLY A 632 -14.63 11.96 15.71
CA GLY A 632 -13.57 12.91 15.31
C GLY A 632 -13.23 14.01 16.31
N GLU A 633 -13.84 14.04 17.50
CA GLU A 633 -13.50 15.01 18.56
C GLU A 633 -12.10 14.70 19.13
N LEU A 634 -11.24 15.73 19.24
CA LEU A 634 -9.89 15.58 19.79
C LEU A 634 -9.93 15.35 21.30
N LEU A 635 -9.37 14.22 21.75
CA LEU A 635 -9.21 13.88 23.16
C LEU A 635 -7.85 14.33 23.68
N PHE A 636 -6.79 14.00 22.93
CA PHE A 636 -5.41 14.32 23.27
C PHE A 636 -4.55 14.42 22.01
N ALA A 637 -3.57 15.31 22.02
CA ALA A 637 -2.51 15.41 21.02
C ALA A 637 -1.16 15.49 21.72
N SER A 638 -0.18 14.74 21.23
CA SER A 638 1.20 14.84 21.72
C SER A 638 1.82 16.19 21.34
N ASP A 639 2.91 16.55 22.00
CA ASP A 639 3.86 17.50 21.42
C ASP A 639 4.46 16.91 20.12
N GLU A 640 5.00 17.78 19.25
CA GLU A 640 5.74 17.36 18.05
C GLU A 640 6.95 16.49 18.43
N THR A 641 7.19 15.44 17.63
CA THR A 641 8.28 14.49 17.85
C THR A 641 8.85 13.98 16.52
N GLU A 642 10.16 13.74 16.49
CA GLU A 642 10.85 13.04 15.38
C GLU A 642 10.88 11.52 15.61
N ALA A 643 10.50 11.05 16.80
CA ALA A 643 10.51 9.63 17.15
C ALA A 643 9.38 8.87 16.44
N LEU A 644 9.67 7.67 15.93
CA LEU A 644 8.72 6.78 15.23
C LEU A 644 7.89 5.90 16.17
N ARG A 645 7.89 6.24 17.45
CA ARG A 645 7.11 5.58 18.49
C ARG A 645 6.72 6.57 19.57
N TYR A 646 5.52 6.39 20.12
CA TYR A 646 4.98 7.25 21.14
C TYR A 646 4.18 6.44 22.17
N ARG A 647 4.36 6.78 23.45
CA ARG A 647 3.56 6.26 24.55
C ARG A 647 2.93 7.44 25.28
N ALA A 648 1.61 7.44 25.42
CA ALA A 648 0.93 8.51 26.15
C ALA A 648 1.32 8.51 27.63
N PRO A 649 1.51 9.68 28.27
CA PRO A 649 1.68 9.75 29.72
C PRO A 649 0.48 9.13 30.43
N ASN A 650 0.71 8.37 31.51
CA ASN A 650 -0.36 7.64 32.20
C ASN A 650 -1.57 8.54 32.56
N ALA A 651 -1.34 9.78 33.01
CA ALA A 651 -2.43 10.68 33.36
C ALA A 651 -3.33 11.08 32.18
N GLU A 652 -2.75 11.23 30.98
CA GLU A 652 -3.52 11.54 29.76
C GLU A 652 -4.20 10.28 29.23
N TRP A 653 -3.52 9.13 29.33
CA TRP A 653 -4.07 7.84 28.98
C TRP A 653 -5.30 7.48 29.82
N ASP A 654 -5.22 7.64 31.13
CA ASP A 654 -6.34 7.44 32.05
C ASP A 654 -7.52 8.35 31.67
N ALA A 655 -7.26 9.59 31.24
CA ALA A 655 -8.29 10.52 30.80
C ALA A 655 -8.92 10.14 29.46
N ILE A 656 -8.13 9.58 28.52
CA ILE A 656 -8.64 9.04 27.26
C ILE A 656 -9.63 7.89 27.53
N LEU A 657 -9.26 6.96 28.41
CA LEU A 657 -10.06 5.77 28.72
C LEU A 657 -11.29 6.04 29.60
N ALA A 658 -11.23 7.00 30.52
CA ALA A 658 -12.26 7.20 31.55
C ALA A 658 -13.68 7.52 31.01
N ASP A 659 -13.77 8.12 29.82
CA ASP A 659 -15.04 8.64 29.28
C ASP A 659 -15.45 7.99 27.93
N HIS A 660 -14.70 6.99 27.43
CA HIS A 660 -14.89 6.46 26.08
C HIS A 660 -14.75 4.94 26.01
N ASP A 661 -15.85 4.25 25.67
CA ASP A 661 -15.84 2.81 25.36
C ASP A 661 -15.04 2.50 24.08
N THR A 662 -14.81 3.49 23.24
CA THR A 662 -14.08 3.37 21.98
C THR A 662 -13.45 4.70 21.62
N ALA A 663 -12.19 4.68 21.23
CA ALA A 663 -11.50 5.84 20.68
C ALA A 663 -10.56 5.40 19.54
N VAL A 664 -10.06 6.38 18.80
CA VAL A 664 -9.19 6.15 17.65
C VAL A 664 -7.88 6.88 17.85
N VAL A 665 -6.79 6.28 17.41
CA VAL A 665 -5.46 6.89 17.35
C VAL A 665 -5.04 7.09 15.90
N THR A 666 -4.42 8.23 15.65
CA THR A 666 -3.83 8.60 14.35
C THR A 666 -2.45 9.19 14.57
N VAL A 667 -1.56 9.00 13.61
CA VAL A 667 -0.27 9.68 13.56
C VAL A 667 -0.33 10.68 12.42
N ILE A 668 -0.05 11.93 12.72
CA ILE A 668 0.06 13.01 11.74
C ILE A 668 1.53 13.16 11.41
N GLY A 669 1.89 13.04 10.13
CA GLY A 669 3.24 13.26 9.62
C GLY A 669 3.31 14.56 8.84
N THR A 670 4.44 15.25 8.92
CA THR A 670 4.75 16.46 8.15
C THR A 670 6.17 16.33 7.63
N GLU A 671 6.41 16.68 6.38
CA GLU A 671 7.76 16.82 5.84
C GLU A 671 8.18 18.29 5.93
N THR A 672 9.06 18.60 6.88
CA THR A 672 9.38 19.98 7.25
C THR A 672 10.35 20.69 6.29
N GLN A 673 10.96 19.95 5.36
CA GLN A 673 11.80 20.55 4.32
C GLN A 673 10.96 21.44 3.42
N ALA A 674 11.41 22.69 3.20
CA ALA A 674 10.66 23.66 2.41
C ALA A 674 10.54 23.25 0.92
N PRO A 675 9.35 23.38 0.29
CA PRO A 675 8.08 23.78 0.93
C PRO A 675 7.56 22.68 1.86
N GLU A 676 7.10 23.07 3.05
CA GLU A 676 6.51 22.12 4.00
C GLU A 676 5.26 21.49 3.38
N THR A 677 5.15 20.17 3.50
CA THR A 677 4.06 19.36 2.94
C THR A 677 3.43 18.48 4.03
N GLY A 678 2.18 18.10 3.81
CA GLY A 678 1.28 17.66 4.87
C GLY A 678 0.60 18.85 5.57
N PRO A 679 0.13 18.69 6.82
CA PRO A 679 0.22 17.50 7.65
C PRO A 679 -0.68 16.35 7.16
N TYR A 680 -0.10 15.19 6.90
CA TYR A 680 -0.79 13.97 6.49
C TYR A 680 -1.18 13.11 7.69
N ARG A 681 -2.47 12.85 7.87
CA ARG A 681 -2.97 11.96 8.93
C ARG A 681 -2.96 10.51 8.44
N SER A 682 -2.46 9.60 9.27
CA SER A 682 -2.54 8.17 9.01
C SER A 682 -3.98 7.66 8.99
N CYS A 683 -4.20 6.52 8.34
CA CYS A 683 -5.37 5.68 8.60
C CYS A 683 -5.55 5.49 10.11
N ALA A 684 -6.76 5.74 10.63
CA ALA A 684 -7.00 5.64 12.06
C ALA A 684 -7.00 4.18 12.53
N ARG A 685 -6.56 3.98 13.77
CA ARG A 685 -6.66 2.69 14.47
C ARG A 685 -7.63 2.84 15.63
N THR A 686 -8.66 2.00 15.63
CA THR A 686 -9.64 1.97 16.71
C THR A 686 -9.14 1.09 17.85
N PHE A 687 -9.32 1.56 19.08
CA PHE A 687 -9.18 0.76 20.29
C PHE A 687 -10.49 0.79 21.07
N THR A 688 -10.84 -0.35 21.67
CA THR A 688 -12.09 -0.55 22.41
C THR A 688 -11.77 -0.79 23.87
N VAL A 689 -12.48 -0.12 24.77
CA VAL A 689 -12.43 -0.40 26.20
C VAL A 689 -13.50 -1.45 26.51
N ASP A 690 -13.06 -2.65 26.89
CA ASP A 690 -13.92 -3.76 27.30
C ASP A 690 -13.59 -4.17 28.73
N GLU A 691 -14.40 -3.72 29.69
CA GLU A 691 -14.31 -4.09 31.10
C GLU A 691 -14.56 -5.58 31.37
N SER A 692 -14.99 -6.35 30.36
CA SER A 692 -15.12 -7.81 30.45
C SER A 692 -13.88 -8.56 29.95
N ALA A 693 -12.91 -7.87 29.36
CA ALA A 693 -11.64 -8.45 28.94
C ALA A 693 -10.78 -8.82 30.18
N PRO A 694 -10.26 -10.06 30.26
CA PRO A 694 -9.39 -10.46 31.36
C PRO A 694 -8.07 -9.68 31.34
N GLY A 695 -7.68 -9.10 32.49
CA GLY A 695 -6.39 -8.43 32.65
C GLY A 695 -5.18 -9.37 32.47
N PRO A 696 -4.00 -8.82 32.14
CA PRO A 696 -2.79 -9.62 31.92
C PRO A 696 -2.39 -10.42 33.17
N VAL A 697 -1.75 -11.58 32.98
CA VAL A 697 -1.29 -12.46 34.08
C VAL A 697 -0.27 -11.74 34.99
N ALA A 698 0.59 -10.91 34.42
CA ALA A 698 1.49 -10.01 35.14
C ALA A 698 1.90 -8.85 34.23
N THR A 699 2.34 -7.74 34.83
CA THR A 699 2.87 -6.57 34.12
C THR A 699 4.36 -6.44 34.40
N SER A 700 5.16 -6.40 33.34
CA SER A 700 6.62 -6.26 33.42
C SER A 700 7.04 -4.85 33.84
N LEU A 701 8.12 -4.77 34.61
CA LEU A 701 8.76 -3.52 35.05
C LEU A 701 10.25 -3.53 34.68
N ALA A 702 10.84 -2.34 34.54
CA ALA A 702 12.29 -2.23 34.54
C ALA A 702 12.84 -2.75 35.89
N PRO A 703 13.81 -3.70 35.91
CA PRO A 703 14.30 -4.31 37.14
C PRO A 703 14.82 -3.28 38.14
N LYS A 704 14.34 -3.34 39.39
CA LYS A 704 14.78 -2.46 40.49
C LYS A 704 15.03 -3.26 41.77
N ARG A 705 16.07 -2.87 42.52
CA ARG A 705 16.40 -3.49 43.81
C ARG A 705 15.60 -2.89 44.96
N PHE A 706 14.68 -3.66 45.52
CA PHE A 706 13.82 -3.25 46.65
C PHE A 706 14.45 -3.56 48.01
N VAL A 707 15.32 -4.57 48.07
CA VAL A 707 15.97 -4.99 49.31
C VAL A 707 17.43 -5.29 49.04
N ASP A 708 18.32 -4.76 49.89
CA ASP A 708 19.69 -5.23 49.99
C ASP A 708 20.18 -5.21 51.44
N THR A 709 20.15 -6.35 52.09
CA THR A 709 20.52 -6.43 53.52
C THR A 709 22.03 -6.39 53.78
N ARG A 710 22.89 -6.22 52.76
CA ARG A 710 24.35 -6.19 52.91
C ARG A 710 24.84 -4.79 53.26
N GLU A 711 25.92 -4.67 54.01
CA GLU A 711 26.52 -3.36 54.37
C GLU A 711 26.96 -2.50 53.17
N SER A 712 27.14 -3.11 52.00
CA SER A 712 27.53 -2.44 50.76
C SER A 712 26.41 -2.43 49.70
N GLY A 713 25.18 -2.73 50.11
CA GLY A 713 24.03 -2.77 49.23
C GLY A 713 23.45 -1.38 49.01
N ASP A 714 22.92 -1.15 47.81
CA ASP A 714 22.13 0.04 47.47
C ASP A 714 20.75 -0.43 47.00
N THR A 715 19.70 0.32 47.34
CA THR A 715 18.32 0.07 46.87
C THR A 715 17.80 1.22 46.02
N LEU A 716 16.64 1.04 45.36
CA LEU A 716 16.08 2.02 44.42
C LEU A 716 15.83 3.42 45.03
N ASP A 717 15.61 3.48 46.34
CA ASP A 717 15.22 4.69 47.09
C ASP A 717 15.89 4.82 48.47
N GLY A 718 16.76 3.88 48.84
CA GLY A 718 17.44 3.83 50.14
C GLY A 718 16.67 3.11 51.25
N GLU A 719 15.43 2.68 51.02
CA GLU A 719 14.65 1.90 51.98
C GLU A 719 15.00 0.41 51.92
N PHE A 720 15.05 -0.25 53.08
CA PHE A 720 15.50 -1.65 53.22
C PHE A 720 16.96 -1.90 52.78
N GLU A 721 17.78 -0.85 52.84
CA GLU A 721 19.20 -0.84 52.51
C GLU A 721 20.07 -1.12 53.74
N ALA A 722 21.09 -1.97 53.57
CA ALA A 722 22.09 -2.30 54.59
C ALA A 722 21.52 -2.77 55.94
N ASP A 723 20.33 -3.38 55.93
CA ASP A 723 19.60 -3.74 57.15
C ASP A 723 20.23 -4.88 57.95
N GLY A 724 21.25 -5.55 57.42
CA GLY A 724 22.04 -6.58 58.09
C GLY A 724 21.51 -8.00 57.90
N LYS A 725 22.32 -9.00 58.26
CA LYS A 725 22.01 -10.41 58.02
C LYS A 725 20.70 -10.84 58.72
N ARG A 726 19.79 -11.48 58.00
CA ARG A 726 18.56 -12.06 58.58
C ARG A 726 18.91 -13.27 59.44
N THR A 727 18.27 -13.42 60.59
CA THR A 727 18.56 -14.52 61.53
C THR A 727 17.68 -15.74 61.27
N ALA A 728 18.12 -16.93 61.69
CA ALA A 728 17.32 -18.14 61.55
C ALA A 728 15.98 -18.02 62.29
N GLY A 729 14.89 -18.29 61.58
CA GLY A 729 13.52 -18.18 62.07
C GLY A 729 12.92 -16.78 62.06
N SER A 730 13.60 -15.79 61.45
CA SER A 730 13.07 -14.42 61.33
C SER A 730 12.13 -14.26 60.12
N GLN A 731 11.13 -13.40 60.29
CA GLN A 731 10.25 -12.86 59.25
C GLN A 731 10.77 -11.45 58.89
N TYR A 732 10.91 -11.17 57.59
CA TYR A 732 11.29 -9.84 57.12
C TYR A 732 10.20 -9.27 56.23
N GLU A 733 9.45 -8.32 56.78
CA GLU A 733 8.35 -7.59 56.14
C GLU A 733 8.91 -6.46 55.26
N VAL A 734 8.42 -6.38 54.03
CA VAL A 734 8.89 -5.45 53.00
C VAL A 734 7.68 -4.80 52.34
N GLU A 735 7.72 -3.47 52.21
CA GLU A 735 6.72 -2.69 51.48
C GLU A 735 7.03 -2.74 49.98
N PHE A 736 6.04 -3.20 49.19
CA PHE A 736 6.14 -3.30 47.73
C PHE A 736 5.11 -2.41 47.03
N GLY A 737 3.85 -2.45 47.47
CA GLY A 737 2.78 -1.65 46.87
C GLY A 737 3.06 -0.15 46.95
N GLY A 738 2.88 0.57 45.84
CA GLY A 738 3.14 2.02 45.77
C GLY A 738 4.63 2.40 45.70
N ARG A 739 5.54 1.42 45.60
CA ARG A 739 6.99 1.63 45.53
C ARG A 739 7.54 1.14 44.18
N GLY A 740 8.50 1.87 43.62
CA GLY A 740 9.26 1.42 42.44
C GLY A 740 8.47 1.13 41.17
N ASP A 741 7.32 1.80 40.96
CA ASP A 741 6.33 1.61 39.88
C ASP A 741 5.34 0.44 40.08
N VAL A 742 5.39 -0.24 41.23
CA VAL A 742 4.35 -1.21 41.62
C VAL A 742 3.11 -0.44 42.10
N PRO A 743 1.91 -0.69 41.55
CA PRO A 743 0.66 -0.08 42.04
C PRO A 743 0.40 -0.38 43.52
N ALA A 744 -0.31 0.53 44.19
CA ALA A 744 -0.61 0.38 45.62
C ALA A 744 -1.55 -0.81 45.91
N ASP A 745 -2.37 -1.19 44.94
CA ASP A 745 -3.34 -2.28 44.99
C ASP A 745 -2.89 -3.55 44.25
N ALA A 746 -1.60 -3.67 43.94
CA ALA A 746 -1.05 -4.88 43.35
C ALA A 746 -1.27 -6.09 44.28
N GLN A 747 -1.67 -7.22 43.72
CA GLN A 747 -1.93 -8.44 44.50
C GLN A 747 -0.65 -9.24 44.76
N ALA A 748 0.37 -9.11 43.91
CA ALA A 748 1.65 -9.78 44.05
C ALA A 748 2.76 -9.02 43.30
N VAL A 749 4.02 -9.32 43.63
CA VAL A 749 5.19 -8.91 42.84
C VAL A 749 5.94 -10.12 42.28
N VAL A 750 6.47 -9.97 41.07
CA VAL A 750 7.41 -10.91 40.46
C VAL A 750 8.82 -10.44 40.79
N ALA A 751 9.59 -11.26 41.51
CA ALA A 751 10.88 -10.84 42.05
C ALA A 751 11.91 -11.96 42.10
N ASN A 752 13.17 -11.61 41.82
CA ASN A 752 14.30 -12.48 42.10
C ASN A 752 14.76 -12.29 43.56
N VAL A 753 14.61 -13.33 44.38
CA VAL A 753 15.09 -13.36 45.77
C VAL A 753 16.42 -14.09 45.82
N THR A 754 17.47 -13.45 46.29
CA THR A 754 18.81 -14.06 46.42
C THR A 754 19.27 -14.16 47.86
N ALA A 755 19.64 -15.37 48.29
CA ALA A 755 20.33 -15.63 49.54
C ALA A 755 21.84 -15.50 49.35
N ILE A 756 22.45 -14.58 50.10
CA ILE A 756 23.88 -14.25 50.03
C ILE A 756 24.57 -14.62 51.34
N GLN A 757 25.72 -15.29 51.23
CA GLN A 757 26.51 -15.80 52.36
C GLN A 757 25.67 -16.56 53.41
N PRO A 758 24.86 -17.55 52.99
CA PRO A 758 24.12 -18.37 53.95
C PRO A 758 25.09 -19.12 54.87
N GLU A 759 24.75 -19.19 56.16
CA GLU A 759 25.58 -19.83 57.20
C GLU A 759 25.27 -21.32 57.41
N GLY A 760 24.22 -21.83 56.76
CA GLY A 760 23.75 -23.21 56.89
C GLY A 760 22.87 -23.65 55.71
N VAL A 761 22.40 -24.88 55.77
CA VAL A 761 21.33 -25.36 54.88
C VAL A 761 20.01 -24.75 55.34
N GLY A 762 19.29 -24.08 54.44
CA GLY A 762 18.04 -23.41 54.74
C GLY A 762 17.20 -23.09 53.53
N TYR A 763 16.10 -22.38 53.78
CA TYR A 763 15.19 -21.88 52.75
C TYR A 763 14.63 -20.50 53.11
N VAL A 764 14.11 -19.81 52.11
CA VAL A 764 13.23 -18.66 52.24
C VAL A 764 11.80 -19.08 51.92
N THR A 765 10.82 -18.55 52.66
CA THR A 765 9.39 -18.58 52.28
C THR A 765 8.95 -17.15 52.04
N ALA A 766 8.52 -16.85 50.81
CA ALA A 766 7.93 -15.58 50.45
C ALA A 766 6.40 -15.70 50.48
N HIS A 767 5.70 -14.79 51.15
CA HIS A 767 4.25 -14.85 51.33
C HIS A 767 3.65 -13.50 51.71
N ALA A 768 2.31 -13.39 51.66
CA ALA A 768 1.52 -12.20 52.04
C ALA A 768 1.44 -12.01 53.58
N CYS A 769 2.59 -12.01 54.26
CA CYS A 769 2.73 -11.73 55.69
C CYS A 769 1.87 -12.57 56.67
N LEU A 770 1.36 -13.72 56.20
CA LEU A 770 0.67 -14.76 56.99
C LEU A 770 1.36 -15.11 58.32
N ASP A 771 0.56 -15.26 59.39
CA ASP A 771 0.99 -15.74 60.71
C ASP A 771 0.18 -16.98 61.14
N PRO A 772 0.81 -18.15 61.35
CA PRO A 772 2.23 -18.44 61.17
C PRO A 772 2.65 -18.50 59.70
N ALA A 773 3.95 -18.27 59.41
CA ALA A 773 4.52 -18.44 58.08
C ALA A 773 4.23 -19.86 57.52
N PRO A 774 3.88 -20.00 56.23
CA PRO A 774 3.60 -21.31 55.65
C PRO A 774 4.83 -22.23 55.58
N LEU A 775 4.59 -23.54 55.40
CA LEU A 775 5.64 -24.55 55.27
C LEU A 775 6.29 -24.61 53.87
N ALA A 776 5.74 -23.86 52.92
CA ALA A 776 6.26 -23.73 51.56
C ALA A 776 7.69 -23.15 51.55
N SER A 777 8.49 -23.52 50.57
CA SER A 777 9.77 -22.88 50.30
C SER A 777 9.74 -22.22 48.94
N SER A 778 10.28 -21.00 48.84
CA SER A 778 10.38 -20.21 47.62
C SER A 778 11.83 -20.15 47.11
N LEU A 779 12.82 -20.33 47.98
CA LEU A 779 14.24 -20.44 47.64
C LEU A 779 14.93 -21.41 48.60
N ASN A 780 15.79 -22.30 48.10
CA ASN A 780 16.60 -23.19 48.93
C ASN A 780 18.09 -22.91 48.76
N TYR A 781 18.84 -22.92 49.86
CA TYR A 781 20.26 -22.60 49.85
C TYR A 781 21.08 -23.47 50.81
N THR A 782 22.39 -23.53 50.57
CA THR A 782 23.37 -24.24 51.39
C THR A 782 24.55 -23.32 51.73
N ALA A 783 25.26 -23.63 52.81
CA ALA A 783 26.30 -22.76 53.33
C ALA A 783 27.38 -22.43 52.29
N GLY A 784 27.71 -21.14 52.16
CA GLY A 784 28.80 -20.66 51.30
C GLY A 784 28.50 -20.59 49.81
N VAL A 785 27.26 -20.84 49.37
CA VAL A 785 26.83 -20.66 47.97
C VAL A 785 25.75 -19.58 47.92
N ASN A 786 25.99 -18.53 47.13
CA ASN A 786 24.94 -17.55 46.85
C ASN A 786 24.00 -18.13 45.81
N LEU A 787 22.70 -18.15 46.10
CA LEU A 787 21.67 -18.71 45.22
C LEU A 787 20.47 -17.77 45.19
N GLY A 788 19.92 -17.57 44.00
CA GLY A 788 18.67 -16.85 43.81
C GLY A 788 17.65 -17.73 43.09
N ASN A 789 16.39 -17.35 43.24
CA ASN A 789 15.24 -17.94 42.56
C ASN A 789 14.25 -16.82 42.26
N GLU A 790 13.72 -16.79 41.04
CA GLU A 790 12.56 -15.96 40.73
C GLU A 790 11.32 -16.53 41.40
N VAL A 791 10.54 -15.68 42.04
CA VAL A 791 9.36 -16.07 42.83
C VAL A 791 8.28 -15.02 42.67
N ILE A 792 7.02 -15.45 42.78
CA ILE A 792 5.89 -14.54 42.92
C ILE A 792 5.58 -14.39 44.41
N ILE A 793 5.61 -13.15 44.90
CA ILE A 793 5.36 -12.81 46.31
C ILE A 793 3.98 -12.18 46.39
N GLY A 794 3.00 -12.92 46.93
CA GLY A 794 1.70 -12.36 47.26
C GLY A 794 1.83 -11.23 48.28
N LEU A 795 1.02 -10.18 48.12
CA LEU A 795 0.96 -9.02 49.01
C LEU A 795 -0.29 -9.08 49.89
N ASP A 796 -0.19 -8.52 51.09
CA ASP A 796 -1.36 -8.28 51.94
C ASP A 796 -2.15 -7.03 51.50
N ASP A 797 -3.28 -6.78 52.17
CA ASP A 797 -4.18 -5.65 51.86
C ASP A 797 -3.52 -4.27 52.00
N ASP A 798 -2.37 -4.20 52.69
CA ASP A 798 -1.59 -2.96 52.87
C ASP A 798 -0.40 -2.88 51.88
N GLY A 799 -0.25 -3.85 50.97
CA GLY A 799 0.80 -3.88 49.95
C GLY A 799 2.16 -4.45 50.43
N HIS A 800 2.18 -5.21 51.53
CA HIS A 800 3.40 -5.79 52.10
C HIS A 800 3.58 -7.27 51.74
N GLY A 801 4.83 -7.67 51.58
CA GLY A 801 5.25 -9.07 51.44
C GLY A 801 6.28 -9.44 52.50
N CYS A 802 6.27 -10.69 52.96
CA CYS A 802 7.14 -11.18 54.02
C CYS A 802 8.06 -12.30 53.54
N LEU A 803 9.32 -12.24 53.99
CA LEU A 803 10.36 -13.24 53.74
C LEU A 803 10.76 -13.94 55.04
N PHE A 804 10.25 -15.15 55.27
CA PHE A 804 10.72 -16.01 56.35
C PHE A 804 12.05 -16.66 55.97
N THR A 805 13.04 -16.66 56.88
CA THR A 805 14.37 -17.24 56.62
C THR A 805 14.72 -18.33 57.62
N SER A 806 14.92 -19.58 57.16
CA SER A 806 15.13 -20.73 58.07
C SER A 806 16.56 -20.86 58.62
N ALA A 807 17.56 -20.26 57.97
CA ALA A 807 18.96 -20.22 58.41
C ALA A 807 19.59 -18.87 58.04
N ALA A 808 20.53 -18.36 58.85
CA ALA A 808 21.00 -16.99 58.68
C ALA A 808 21.63 -16.73 57.31
N ALA A 809 21.19 -15.68 56.63
CA ALA A 809 21.65 -15.25 55.30
C ALA A 809 21.40 -13.74 55.11
N HIS A 810 22.17 -13.10 54.23
CA HIS A 810 21.74 -11.84 53.64
C HIS A 810 20.73 -12.14 52.53
N LEU A 811 19.76 -11.25 52.36
CA LEU A 811 18.80 -11.29 51.25
C LEU A 811 18.97 -10.04 50.37
N THR A 812 18.81 -10.23 49.06
CA THR A 812 18.47 -9.17 48.11
C THR A 812 17.17 -9.55 47.39
N VAL A 813 16.38 -8.53 47.04
CA VAL A 813 15.13 -8.69 46.28
C VAL A 813 15.15 -7.69 45.14
N ASP A 814 15.14 -8.21 43.92
CA ASP A 814 15.09 -7.44 42.68
C ASP A 814 13.71 -7.66 42.03
N VAL A 815 12.88 -6.62 41.99
CA VAL A 815 11.50 -6.68 41.44
C VAL A 815 11.55 -6.39 39.94
N VAL A 816 10.87 -7.23 39.17
CA VAL A 816 10.85 -7.20 37.69
C VAL A 816 9.44 -7.13 37.12
N GLY A 817 8.40 -7.21 37.95
CA GLY A 817 7.00 -7.09 37.53
C GLY A 817 6.04 -7.13 38.71
N PHE A 818 4.75 -6.96 38.42
CA PHE A 818 3.67 -7.04 39.40
C PHE A 818 2.42 -7.74 38.83
N VAL A 819 1.55 -8.19 39.73
CA VAL A 819 0.22 -8.72 39.40
C VAL A 819 -0.82 -7.68 39.79
N ALA A 820 -1.58 -7.19 38.81
CA ALA A 820 -2.64 -6.20 39.01
C ALA A 820 -3.89 -6.80 39.67
N ALA A 821 -4.76 -5.94 40.21
CA ALA A 821 -5.98 -6.36 40.90
C ALA A 821 -7.02 -7.09 40.01
N ASP A 822 -6.96 -6.86 38.70
CA ASP A 822 -7.83 -7.41 37.66
C ASP A 822 -7.17 -8.56 36.87
N SER A 823 -6.00 -9.02 37.32
CA SER A 823 -5.26 -10.10 36.67
C SER A 823 -6.01 -11.43 36.66
N THR A 824 -5.79 -12.23 35.62
CA THR A 824 -6.18 -13.64 35.55
C THR A 824 -5.25 -14.58 36.33
N TYR A 825 -4.14 -14.07 36.85
CA TYR A 825 -3.37 -14.75 37.88
C TYR A 825 -4.12 -14.68 39.22
N VAL A 826 -4.23 -15.83 39.87
CA VAL A 826 -4.79 -15.95 41.22
C VAL A 826 -3.63 -16.26 42.17
N PRO A 827 -3.21 -15.30 43.02
CA PRO A 827 -2.29 -15.62 44.11
C PRO A 827 -2.96 -16.63 45.04
N VAL A 828 -2.21 -17.64 45.48
CA VAL A 828 -2.67 -18.53 46.55
C VAL A 828 -1.73 -18.44 47.74
N ASP A 829 -2.25 -18.67 48.94
CA ASP A 829 -1.43 -18.78 50.13
C ASP A 829 -0.40 -19.92 49.92
N PRO A 830 0.92 -19.63 49.99
CA PRO A 830 1.93 -20.62 49.65
C PRO A 830 1.78 -21.93 50.44
N ALA A 831 1.66 -23.06 49.76
CA ALA A 831 1.34 -24.32 50.42
C ALA A 831 2.13 -25.51 49.86
N ARG A 832 2.64 -26.38 50.75
CA ARG A 832 3.26 -27.64 50.33
C ARG A 832 2.19 -28.67 49.97
N ILE A 833 2.18 -29.14 48.74
CA ILE A 833 1.19 -30.10 48.21
C ILE A 833 1.79 -31.48 47.87
N LEU A 834 3.12 -31.60 47.83
CA LEU A 834 3.84 -32.87 47.78
C LEU A 834 5.04 -32.83 48.73
N GLU A 835 5.22 -33.91 49.48
CA GLU A 835 6.38 -34.11 50.35
C GLU A 835 6.78 -35.59 50.34
N SER A 836 7.87 -35.92 49.63
CA SER A 836 8.23 -37.32 49.46
C SER A 836 8.95 -37.93 50.68
N ARG A 837 9.49 -37.11 51.58
CA ARG A 837 10.27 -37.60 52.73
C ARG A 837 9.35 -38.21 53.78
N ILE A 838 9.82 -39.30 54.40
CA ILE A 838 9.08 -40.01 55.46
C ILE A 838 9.43 -39.44 56.83
N GLY A 839 8.42 -38.98 57.59
CA GLY A 839 8.54 -38.62 59.00
C GLY A 839 7.51 -37.59 59.47
N ASP A 840 7.27 -37.50 60.78
CA ASP A 840 6.21 -36.67 61.38
C ASP A 840 6.36 -35.14 61.15
N ALA A 841 7.52 -34.69 60.68
CA ALA A 841 7.80 -33.27 60.38
C ALA A 841 7.72 -32.94 58.88
N PHE A 842 7.42 -33.92 58.03
CA PHE A 842 7.38 -33.81 56.58
C PHE A 842 5.92 -33.98 56.13
N VAL A 843 5.18 -32.88 56.22
CA VAL A 843 3.73 -32.83 55.98
C VAL A 843 3.39 -31.90 54.82
N THR A 844 2.26 -32.16 54.17
CA THR A 844 1.60 -31.28 53.21
C THR A 844 0.46 -30.54 53.92
N VAL A 845 -0.10 -29.53 53.26
CA VAL A 845 -1.18 -28.70 53.83
C VAL A 845 -2.44 -29.49 54.18
N ASP A 846 -2.69 -30.61 53.49
CA ASP A 846 -3.93 -31.39 53.54
C ASP A 846 -3.72 -32.87 53.92
N GLY A 847 -2.48 -33.31 54.19
CA GLY A 847 -2.19 -34.70 54.49
C GLY A 847 -2.09 -35.62 53.26
N LEU A 848 -2.30 -35.09 52.06
CA LEU A 848 -2.24 -35.87 50.82
C LEU A 848 -0.83 -35.80 50.23
N SER A 849 -0.40 -36.88 49.56
CA SER A 849 0.95 -36.98 48.94
C SER A 849 2.12 -36.74 49.91
N GLU A 850 1.92 -37.05 51.20
CA GLU A 850 2.96 -37.08 52.23
C GLU A 850 3.67 -38.43 52.29
N GLY A 851 4.98 -38.41 52.49
CA GLY A 851 5.78 -39.62 52.74
C GLY A 851 5.70 -40.64 51.62
N ILE A 852 5.47 -40.22 50.38
CA ILE A 852 5.34 -41.10 49.20
C ILE A 852 6.63 -41.89 48.90
N GLY A 853 7.73 -41.53 49.57
CA GLY A 853 9.02 -42.18 49.47
C GLY A 853 9.88 -41.55 48.38
N ARG A 854 11.18 -41.87 48.43
CA ARG A 854 12.14 -41.40 47.44
C ARG A 854 11.76 -41.95 46.06
N THR A 855 11.71 -41.08 45.05
CA THR A 855 11.41 -41.48 43.68
C THR A 855 12.51 -42.39 43.12
N SER A 856 12.18 -43.22 42.13
CA SER A 856 13.16 -44.04 41.42
C SER A 856 13.61 -43.35 40.14
N ALA A 857 14.82 -43.63 39.66
CA ALA A 857 15.26 -43.17 38.35
C ALA A 857 14.27 -43.62 37.25
N GLY A 858 13.83 -42.69 36.42
CA GLY A 858 12.87 -42.91 35.34
C GLY A 858 11.40 -42.98 35.77
N SER A 859 11.06 -42.70 37.04
CA SER A 859 9.65 -42.66 37.46
C SER A 859 8.97 -41.35 37.06
N ASN A 860 7.68 -41.44 36.74
CA ASN A 860 6.78 -40.30 36.57
C ASN A 860 5.75 -40.28 37.72
N THR A 861 5.70 -39.19 38.48
CA THR A 861 4.81 -39.02 39.65
C THR A 861 3.68 -38.07 39.31
N THR A 862 2.44 -38.56 39.26
CA THR A 862 1.25 -37.72 39.08
C THR A 862 0.90 -37.01 40.38
N LEU A 863 0.61 -35.70 40.29
CA LEU A 863 0.22 -34.85 41.40
C LEU A 863 -1.00 -34.01 40.98
N GLN A 864 -2.11 -34.19 41.69
CA GLN A 864 -3.25 -33.28 41.57
C GLN A 864 -2.89 -31.93 42.21
N VAL A 865 -3.15 -30.84 41.50
CA VAL A 865 -2.90 -29.47 41.96
C VAL A 865 -4.18 -28.65 41.95
N ALA A 866 -4.96 -28.67 40.86
CA ALA A 866 -6.22 -27.95 40.80
C ALA A 866 -7.20 -28.44 41.88
N GLY A 867 -7.88 -27.50 42.54
CA GLY A 867 -8.78 -27.79 43.67
C GLY A 867 -8.08 -28.16 44.99
N ARG A 868 -6.75 -28.03 45.09
CA ARG A 868 -5.99 -28.22 46.34
C ARG A 868 -5.33 -26.91 46.77
N ALA A 869 -5.22 -26.70 48.09
CA ALA A 869 -4.53 -25.53 48.66
C ALA A 869 -5.01 -24.18 48.08
N ASP A 870 -6.34 -24.02 48.00
CA ASP A 870 -7.02 -22.83 47.45
C ASP A 870 -6.77 -22.54 45.96
N VAL A 871 -6.10 -23.45 45.24
CA VAL A 871 -6.02 -23.44 43.77
C VAL A 871 -7.41 -23.71 43.18
N PRO A 872 -7.91 -22.89 42.24
CA PRO A 872 -9.19 -23.13 41.57
C PRO A 872 -9.26 -24.49 40.83
N GLU A 873 -10.48 -25.01 40.61
CA GLU A 873 -10.68 -26.28 39.88
C GLU A 873 -10.46 -26.16 38.36
N HIS A 874 -10.56 -24.95 37.80
CA HIS A 874 -10.47 -24.69 36.36
C HIS A 874 -9.35 -23.68 36.08
N VAL A 875 -8.15 -24.19 35.86
CA VAL A 875 -6.92 -23.42 35.64
C VAL A 875 -6.24 -23.89 34.36
N ALA A 876 -5.59 -22.98 33.64
CA ALA A 876 -4.74 -23.31 32.49
C ALA A 876 -3.36 -23.80 32.94
N ALA A 877 -2.84 -23.20 34.02
CA ALA A 877 -1.54 -23.53 34.59
C ALA A 877 -1.50 -23.23 36.09
N VAL A 878 -0.50 -23.79 36.76
CA VAL A 878 -0.21 -23.59 38.19
C VAL A 878 1.22 -23.12 38.37
N ILE A 879 1.45 -22.23 39.33
CA ILE A 879 2.78 -21.74 39.65
C ILE A 879 3.27 -22.51 40.88
N VAL A 880 4.33 -23.28 40.68
CA VAL A 880 4.87 -24.21 41.68
C VAL A 880 6.38 -24.09 41.79
N ASN A 881 6.88 -24.08 43.03
CA ASN A 881 8.28 -24.33 43.29
C ASN A 881 8.51 -25.83 43.51
N VAL A 882 9.22 -26.47 42.57
CA VAL A 882 9.61 -27.87 42.67
C VAL A 882 11.01 -27.96 43.24
N THR A 883 11.18 -28.67 44.35
CA THR A 883 12.48 -28.78 45.04
C THR A 883 12.96 -30.23 45.11
N ALA A 884 14.16 -30.46 44.60
CA ALA A 884 14.92 -31.68 44.82
C ALA A 884 15.68 -31.60 46.14
N VAL A 885 15.39 -32.53 47.07
CA VAL A 885 16.01 -32.60 48.39
C VAL A 885 16.75 -33.92 48.59
N ARG A 886 17.77 -33.91 49.47
CA ARG A 886 18.63 -35.08 49.73
C ARG A 886 19.18 -35.70 48.44
N THR A 887 19.65 -34.85 47.53
CA THR A 887 20.17 -35.25 46.21
C THR A 887 21.43 -36.12 46.38
N ALA A 888 21.38 -37.36 45.90
CA ALA A 888 22.48 -38.33 46.05
C ALA A 888 23.36 -38.39 44.79
N ASP A 889 22.79 -38.04 43.64
CA ASP A 889 23.40 -38.06 42.31
C ASP A 889 22.99 -36.78 41.56
N THR A 890 23.64 -36.53 40.42
CA THR A 890 23.19 -35.52 39.45
C THR A 890 21.92 -35.99 38.75
N GLY A 891 20.98 -35.10 38.50
CA GLY A 891 19.73 -35.42 37.82
C GLY A 891 18.93 -34.17 37.44
N TYR A 892 17.77 -34.41 36.88
CA TYR A 892 16.79 -33.40 36.51
C TYR A 892 15.36 -33.88 36.76
N VAL A 893 14.44 -32.93 36.88
CA VAL A 893 13.00 -33.16 36.92
C VAL A 893 12.37 -32.49 35.70
N THR A 894 11.44 -33.20 35.05
CA THR A 894 10.57 -32.66 34.01
C THR A 894 9.16 -32.57 34.58
N VAL A 895 8.59 -31.38 34.59
CA VAL A 895 7.19 -31.12 34.96
C VAL A 895 6.40 -30.90 33.68
N HIS A 896 5.30 -31.62 33.50
CA HIS A 896 4.48 -31.57 32.29
C HIS A 896 3.01 -31.90 32.61
N PRO A 897 2.04 -31.54 31.74
CA PRO A 897 0.61 -31.80 31.94
C PRO A 897 0.25 -33.26 31.67
N CYS A 898 0.98 -34.20 32.30
CA CYS A 898 0.76 -35.64 32.23
C CYS A 898 0.65 -36.25 30.82
N LEU A 899 1.31 -35.63 29.84
CA LEU A 899 1.48 -36.10 28.47
C LEU A 899 1.91 -37.58 28.39
N ASP A 900 1.43 -38.27 27.34
CA ASP A 900 1.75 -39.68 27.05
C ASP A 900 3.25 -39.88 26.77
N GLU A 901 3.85 -38.94 26.03
CA GLU A 901 5.29 -38.86 25.80
C GLU A 901 5.91 -37.80 26.72
N ILE A 902 6.97 -38.18 27.43
CA ILE A 902 7.64 -37.28 28.37
C ILE A 902 8.48 -36.28 27.56
N PRO A 903 8.26 -34.96 27.71
CA PRO A 903 8.99 -34.00 26.92
C PRO A 903 10.48 -33.96 27.26
N ASN A 904 11.31 -33.57 26.28
CA ASN A 904 12.76 -33.38 26.44
C ASN A 904 13.13 -32.01 27.06
N SER A 905 12.36 -31.57 28.04
CA SER A 905 12.55 -30.31 28.78
C SER A 905 12.94 -30.60 30.23
N ALA A 906 13.79 -29.76 30.82
CA ALA A 906 14.28 -29.96 32.18
C ALA A 906 13.86 -28.79 33.09
N SER A 907 12.71 -28.92 33.76
CA SER A 907 12.15 -27.90 34.66
C SER A 907 13.01 -27.63 35.90
N LEU A 908 13.78 -28.62 36.38
CA LEU A 908 14.73 -28.46 37.48
C LEU A 908 15.98 -29.31 37.25
N ASN A 909 17.17 -28.71 37.43
CA ASN A 909 18.45 -29.41 37.35
C ASN A 909 19.15 -29.41 38.71
N TYR A 910 19.71 -30.54 39.15
CA TYR A 910 20.39 -30.65 40.45
C TYR A 910 21.62 -31.55 40.43
N VAL A 911 22.52 -31.32 41.40
CA VAL A 911 23.74 -32.11 41.63
C VAL A 911 23.71 -32.73 43.03
N ALA A 912 24.55 -33.75 43.25
CA ALA A 912 24.64 -34.43 44.54
C ALA A 912 25.01 -33.48 45.69
N GLY A 913 24.29 -33.60 46.82
CA GLY A 913 24.59 -32.89 48.07
C GLY A 913 24.05 -31.46 48.18
N VAL A 914 23.35 -30.96 47.15
CA VAL A 914 22.76 -29.61 47.13
C VAL A 914 21.25 -29.74 46.94
N ASN A 915 20.48 -29.25 47.92
CA ASN A 915 19.03 -29.07 47.74
C ASN A 915 18.80 -27.91 46.77
N ARG A 916 17.92 -28.08 45.79
CA ARG A 916 17.67 -27.06 44.78
C ARG A 916 16.21 -27.02 44.38
N GLY A 917 15.65 -25.81 44.39
CA GLY A 917 14.32 -25.49 43.87
C GLY A 917 14.40 -24.74 42.55
N ASN A 918 13.29 -24.72 41.83
CA ASN A 918 13.02 -23.81 40.72
C ASN A 918 11.52 -23.52 40.74
N ASP A 919 11.15 -22.24 40.68
CA ASP A 919 9.76 -21.82 40.47
C ASP A 919 9.43 -21.98 38.98
N LEU A 920 8.24 -22.46 38.67
CA LEU A 920 7.81 -22.69 37.29
C LEU A 920 6.31 -22.57 37.11
N ILE A 921 5.90 -22.00 35.97
CA ILE A 921 4.53 -22.04 35.45
C ILE A 921 4.33 -23.39 34.75
N ALA A 922 3.63 -24.31 35.42
CA ALA A 922 3.33 -25.64 34.90
C ALA A 922 1.91 -25.69 34.30
N PRO A 923 1.77 -25.98 33.00
CA PRO A 923 0.49 -26.39 32.43
C PRO A 923 -0.09 -27.60 33.18
N VAL A 924 -1.40 -27.65 33.34
CA VAL A 924 -2.12 -28.80 33.93
C VAL A 924 -2.83 -29.60 32.85
N ASP A 925 -3.04 -30.90 33.10
CA ASP A 925 -3.92 -31.71 32.25
C ASP A 925 -5.40 -31.34 32.44
N ALA A 926 -6.28 -31.95 31.63
CA ALA A 926 -7.73 -31.71 31.70
C ALA A 926 -8.38 -32.08 33.06
N ASP A 927 -7.69 -32.87 33.87
CA ASP A 927 -8.12 -33.28 35.22
C ASP A 927 -7.46 -32.42 36.32
N GLY A 928 -6.63 -31.43 35.95
CA GLY A 928 -5.97 -30.50 36.87
C GLY A 928 -4.71 -31.08 37.54
N ASN A 929 -4.05 -32.06 36.91
CA ASN A 929 -2.83 -32.66 37.40
C ASN A 929 -1.58 -32.14 36.67
N ILE A 930 -0.44 -32.26 37.37
CA ILE A 930 0.89 -32.21 36.79
C ILE A 930 1.60 -33.54 37.01
N CYS A 931 2.53 -33.87 36.14
CA CYS A 931 3.36 -35.07 36.23
C CYS A 931 4.84 -34.69 36.38
N LEU A 932 5.52 -35.31 37.34
CA LEU A 932 6.92 -35.08 37.65
C LEU A 932 7.76 -36.31 37.29
N PHE A 933 8.46 -36.23 36.15
CA PHE A 933 9.46 -37.22 35.77
C PHE A 933 10.79 -36.95 36.46
N THR A 934 11.43 -37.97 37.04
CA THR A 934 12.75 -37.85 37.68
C THR A 934 13.79 -38.73 37.00
N SER A 935 14.89 -38.15 36.52
CA SER A 935 15.94 -38.91 35.83
C SER A 935 16.87 -39.71 36.77
N SER A 936 16.96 -39.31 38.04
CA SER A 936 17.66 -40.04 39.09
C SER A 936 16.81 -40.12 40.37
N GLY A 937 17.10 -41.09 41.24
CA GLY A 937 16.29 -41.27 42.44
C GLY A 937 16.49 -40.13 43.44
N VAL A 938 15.43 -39.39 43.76
CA VAL A 938 15.48 -38.15 44.55
C VAL A 938 14.26 -38.01 45.45
N ASP A 939 14.37 -37.19 46.49
CA ASP A 939 13.18 -36.76 47.23
C ASP A 939 12.71 -35.42 46.66
N LEU A 940 11.40 -35.26 46.50
CA LEU A 940 10.78 -34.06 45.95
C LEU A 940 9.89 -33.40 46.99
N THR A 941 9.86 -32.07 46.96
CA THR A 941 8.74 -31.28 47.50
C THR A 941 8.17 -30.42 46.38
N VAL A 942 6.86 -30.20 46.40
CA VAL A 942 6.18 -29.27 45.50
C VAL A 942 5.38 -28.31 46.35
N ASP A 943 5.69 -27.03 46.22
CA ASP A 943 5.05 -25.93 46.92
C ASP A 943 4.29 -25.07 45.89
N VAL A 944 2.98 -24.88 46.04
CA VAL A 944 2.16 -24.06 45.13
C VAL A 944 2.03 -22.64 45.67
N VAL A 945 2.10 -21.65 44.78
CA VAL A 945 2.09 -20.21 45.14
C VAL A 945 1.12 -19.38 44.29
N GLY A 946 0.63 -19.92 43.16
CA GLY A 946 -0.43 -19.27 42.40
C GLY A 946 -1.04 -20.20 41.34
N ALA A 947 -2.04 -19.69 40.64
CA ALA A 947 -2.60 -20.33 39.46
C ALA A 947 -2.99 -19.33 38.38
N VAL A 948 -3.02 -19.78 37.13
CA VAL A 948 -3.49 -19.02 35.98
C VAL A 948 -4.85 -19.57 35.56
N LEU A 949 -5.89 -18.74 35.58
CA LEU A 949 -7.23 -19.16 35.18
C LEU A 949 -7.30 -19.55 33.70
N ALA A 950 -8.21 -20.47 33.37
CA ALA A 950 -8.52 -20.77 31.97
C ALA A 950 -9.11 -19.54 31.25
N GLY A 951 -8.65 -19.28 30.02
CA GLY A 951 -9.06 -18.09 29.26
C GLY A 951 -8.26 -16.82 29.55
N SER A 952 -7.10 -16.94 30.21
CA SER A 952 -6.11 -15.86 30.31
C SER A 952 -5.37 -15.62 28.99
N THR A 953 -4.53 -14.59 28.94
CA THR A 953 -3.61 -14.33 27.83
C THR A 953 -2.43 -15.30 27.78
N TYR A 954 -2.19 -16.09 28.82
CA TYR A 954 -1.16 -17.13 28.81
C TYR A 954 -1.68 -18.38 28.12
N GLN A 955 -1.02 -18.74 27.02
CA GLN A 955 -1.28 -19.96 26.28
C GLN A 955 -0.21 -21.00 26.63
N PRO A 956 -0.58 -22.08 27.35
CA PRO A 956 0.34 -23.18 27.58
C PRO A 956 0.64 -23.91 26.27
N VAL A 957 1.88 -24.38 26.12
CA VAL A 957 2.27 -25.32 25.05
C VAL A 957 2.88 -26.57 25.67
N ASP A 958 3.00 -27.63 24.87
CA ASP A 958 3.75 -28.81 25.30
C ASP A 958 5.23 -28.42 25.50
N PRO A 959 5.81 -28.62 26.70
CA PRO A 959 7.14 -28.07 26.98
C PRO A 959 8.23 -28.59 26.03
N GLY A 960 8.88 -27.72 25.27
CA GLY A 960 9.82 -28.09 24.20
C GLY A 960 11.19 -27.43 24.34
N ARG A 961 12.26 -28.11 23.90
CA ARG A 961 13.64 -27.57 23.91
C ARG A 961 13.96 -26.83 22.61
N PHE A 962 14.23 -25.52 22.69
CA PHE A 962 14.46 -24.66 21.54
C PHE A 962 15.95 -24.34 21.34
N LEU A 963 16.76 -24.41 22.40
CA LEU A 963 18.20 -24.26 22.30
C LEU A 963 18.89 -25.40 23.06
N ASP A 964 19.90 -26.00 22.44
CA ASP A 964 20.83 -26.88 23.14
C ASP A 964 22.23 -26.81 22.56
N THR A 965 23.10 -26.06 23.22
CA THR A 965 24.44 -25.81 22.67
C THR A 965 25.44 -26.95 22.94
N ARG A 966 25.00 -28.07 23.51
CA ARG A 966 25.85 -29.26 23.74
C ARG A 966 25.95 -30.05 22.45
N GLU A 967 27.10 -30.65 22.17
CA GLU A 967 27.34 -31.43 20.94
C GLU A 967 26.32 -32.56 20.70
N SER A 968 25.74 -33.12 21.78
CA SER A 968 24.68 -34.13 21.73
C SER A 968 23.29 -33.58 22.01
N GLY A 969 23.10 -32.26 21.87
CA GLY A 969 21.84 -31.58 22.09
C GLY A 969 20.83 -31.94 20.99
N GLU A 970 19.56 -31.96 21.36
CA GLU A 970 18.44 -32.12 20.43
C GLU A 970 17.43 -31.02 20.75
N THR A 971 16.85 -30.39 19.74
CA THR A 971 15.79 -29.39 19.86
C THR A 971 14.52 -29.90 19.19
N VAL A 972 13.40 -29.19 19.36
CA VAL A 972 12.07 -29.58 18.83
C VAL A 972 12.05 -29.85 17.32
N ASP A 973 12.94 -29.22 16.57
CA ASP A 973 13.04 -29.26 15.10
C ASP A 973 14.46 -29.57 14.58
N GLY A 974 15.45 -29.63 15.47
CA GLY A 974 16.86 -29.81 15.14
C GLY A 974 17.62 -28.51 14.88
N ASP A 975 16.94 -27.36 14.87
CA ASP A 975 17.58 -26.05 14.73
C ASP A 975 18.24 -25.64 16.05
N GLN A 976 19.40 -24.99 15.96
CA GLN A 976 20.20 -24.55 17.11
C GLN A 976 20.53 -25.68 18.11
N ALA A 977 20.72 -26.88 17.57
CA ALA A 977 21.18 -28.07 18.27
C ALA A 977 22.68 -28.28 17.99
N GLY A 978 23.50 -28.35 19.04
CA GLY A 978 24.93 -28.63 18.90
C GLY A 978 25.82 -27.43 18.58
N ASP A 979 25.35 -26.20 18.77
CA ASP A 979 26.05 -24.96 18.39
C ASP A 979 27.39 -24.72 19.11
N GLY A 980 27.65 -25.47 20.18
CA GLY A 980 28.89 -25.42 20.93
C GLY A 980 28.85 -24.46 22.12
N LYS A 981 29.86 -24.57 22.98
CA LYS A 981 29.94 -23.79 24.22
C LYS A 981 30.09 -22.30 23.89
N LEU A 982 29.28 -21.44 24.51
CA LEU A 982 29.46 -19.98 24.41
C LEU A 982 30.73 -19.59 25.17
N ALA A 983 31.56 -18.71 24.59
CA ALA A 983 32.70 -18.15 25.31
C ALA A 983 32.25 -17.06 26.29
N ALA A 984 33.17 -16.64 27.16
CA ALA A 984 32.90 -15.55 28.09
C ALA A 984 32.73 -14.23 27.32
N GLY A 985 31.57 -13.58 27.45
CA GLY A 985 31.25 -12.36 26.76
C GLY A 985 30.45 -12.54 25.46
N ASP A 986 30.19 -13.78 25.05
CA ASP A 986 29.42 -14.09 23.84
C ASP A 986 27.91 -14.02 24.08
N GLN A 987 27.16 -13.90 22.99
CA GLN A 987 25.72 -13.89 22.96
C GLN A 987 25.23 -14.84 21.86
N VAL A 988 24.08 -15.46 22.09
CA VAL A 988 23.34 -16.25 21.09
C VAL A 988 21.96 -15.62 20.89
N THR A 989 21.56 -15.49 19.64
CA THR A 989 20.18 -15.14 19.23
C THR A 989 19.40 -16.43 19.02
N LEU A 990 18.21 -16.50 19.59
CA LEU A 990 17.34 -17.66 19.57
C LEU A 990 15.98 -17.26 19.00
N SER A 991 15.60 -17.85 17.86
CA SER A 991 14.29 -17.62 17.28
C SER A 991 13.22 -18.42 18.02
N ILE A 992 12.14 -17.72 18.39
CA ILE A 992 11.05 -18.27 19.21
C ILE A 992 9.71 -18.19 18.45
N ALA A 993 9.34 -17.02 17.94
CA ALA A 993 8.04 -16.85 17.29
C ALA A 993 7.95 -17.71 16.02
N GLY A 994 6.80 -18.34 15.80
CA GLY A 994 6.58 -19.24 14.66
C GLY A 994 7.36 -20.56 14.72
N ARG A 995 7.96 -20.91 15.87
CA ARG A 995 8.76 -22.12 16.05
C ARG A 995 8.11 -23.07 17.08
N GLY A 996 8.14 -24.37 16.79
CA GLY A 996 7.43 -25.37 17.60
C GLY A 996 5.92 -25.07 17.67
N ASP A 997 5.34 -25.12 18.86
CA ASP A 997 3.93 -24.79 19.10
C ASP A 997 3.70 -23.30 19.42
N VAL A 998 4.70 -22.43 19.24
CA VAL A 998 4.59 -20.98 19.45
C VAL A 998 4.17 -20.30 18.13
N PRO A 999 3.03 -19.58 18.07
CA PRO A 999 2.60 -18.85 16.88
C PRO A 999 3.58 -17.75 16.44
N SER A 1000 3.46 -17.33 15.18
CA SER A 1000 4.09 -16.08 14.70
C SER A 1000 3.32 -14.87 15.26
N GLY A 1001 4.01 -13.80 15.69
CA GLY A 1001 3.37 -12.60 16.25
C GLY A 1001 3.22 -12.60 17.78
N VAL A 1002 3.87 -13.53 18.47
CA VAL A 1002 3.98 -13.54 19.94
C VAL A 1002 5.00 -12.50 20.38
N SER A 1003 4.69 -11.70 21.41
CA SER A 1003 5.58 -10.68 21.97
C SER A 1003 6.27 -11.12 23.28
N SER A 1004 5.84 -12.24 23.88
CA SER A 1004 6.41 -12.74 25.13
C SER A 1004 6.31 -14.26 25.26
N VAL A 1005 7.34 -14.87 25.83
CA VAL A 1005 7.45 -16.33 26.01
C VAL A 1005 7.84 -16.68 27.44
N VAL A 1006 7.37 -17.82 27.94
CA VAL A 1006 7.83 -18.41 29.20
C VAL A 1006 8.90 -19.45 28.90
N VAL A 1007 10.13 -19.17 29.34
CA VAL A 1007 11.32 -19.98 29.06
C VAL A 1007 12.05 -20.38 30.33
N ASN A 1008 12.52 -21.62 30.40
CA ASN A 1008 13.49 -22.05 31.38
C ASN A 1008 14.89 -22.09 30.76
N VAL A 1009 15.76 -21.18 31.22
CA VAL A 1009 17.13 -21.07 30.74
C VAL A 1009 18.06 -21.81 31.70
N THR A 1010 18.88 -22.72 31.19
CA THR A 1010 19.83 -23.50 31.99
C THR A 1010 21.27 -23.33 31.51
N ALA A 1011 22.16 -22.91 32.41
CA ALA A 1011 23.60 -22.96 32.24
C ALA A 1011 24.13 -24.37 32.58
N VAL A 1012 24.77 -25.00 31.60
CA VAL A 1012 25.29 -26.37 31.69
C VAL A 1012 26.81 -26.37 31.60
N GLN A 1013 27.45 -27.05 32.56
CA GLN A 1013 28.91 -27.15 32.69
C GLN A 1013 29.64 -25.78 32.65
N PRO A 1014 29.24 -24.80 33.47
CA PRO A 1014 29.93 -23.52 33.50
C PRO A 1014 31.38 -23.68 33.98
N GLU A 1015 32.30 -22.93 33.37
CA GLU A 1015 33.74 -23.00 33.68
C GLU A 1015 34.15 -22.12 34.87
N GLY A 1016 33.27 -21.24 35.32
CA GLY A 1016 33.52 -20.25 36.37
C GLY A 1016 32.23 -19.75 37.01
N VAL A 1017 32.37 -18.75 37.88
CA VAL A 1017 31.23 -17.97 38.39
C VAL A 1017 30.84 -16.96 37.33
N GLY A 1018 29.58 -16.93 36.94
CA GLY A 1018 29.06 -16.03 35.91
C GLY A 1018 27.55 -15.91 35.95
N PHE A 1019 27.01 -15.22 34.95
CA PHE A 1019 25.58 -15.01 34.79
C PHE A 1019 25.15 -15.04 33.32
N VAL A 1020 23.87 -15.30 33.09
CA VAL A 1020 23.19 -15.10 31.80
C VAL A 1020 22.31 -13.85 31.89
N THR A 1021 22.32 -13.03 30.84
CA THR A 1021 21.32 -11.98 30.62
C THR A 1021 20.44 -12.39 29.44
N VAL A 1022 19.13 -12.41 29.65
CA VAL A 1022 18.10 -12.70 28.66
C VAL A 1022 17.39 -11.40 28.32
N HIS A 1023 17.27 -11.04 27.04
CA HIS A 1023 16.65 -9.79 26.61
C HIS A 1023 16.11 -9.88 25.16
N PRO A 1024 15.12 -9.05 24.77
CA PRO A 1024 14.80 -8.85 23.36
C PRO A 1024 16.05 -8.28 22.68
N CYS A 1025 16.42 -8.71 21.47
CA CYS A 1025 17.73 -8.46 20.85
C CYS A 1025 18.04 -6.99 20.45
N GLU A 1026 17.61 -6.03 21.27
CA GLU A 1026 17.88 -4.61 21.19
C GLU A 1026 19.37 -4.26 21.32
N ASP A 1027 19.77 -3.11 20.75
CA ASP A 1027 21.16 -2.63 20.68
C ASP A 1027 21.82 -2.45 22.07
N GLU A 1028 21.07 -2.01 23.08
CA GLU A 1028 21.55 -1.88 24.45
C GLU A 1028 21.12 -3.04 25.34
N ARG A 1029 22.02 -4.01 25.55
CA ARG A 1029 21.78 -5.10 26.48
C ARG A 1029 21.60 -4.61 27.94
N PRO A 1030 20.56 -5.05 28.67
CA PRO A 1030 20.40 -4.77 30.09
C PRO A 1030 21.57 -5.23 30.96
N LEU A 1031 21.82 -4.52 32.07
CA LEU A 1031 22.88 -4.90 33.03
C LEU A 1031 22.44 -5.98 34.04
N ALA A 1032 21.15 -6.33 34.05
CA ALA A 1032 20.59 -7.31 34.98
C ALA A 1032 20.96 -8.75 34.59
N ALA A 1033 21.15 -9.60 35.61
CA ALA A 1033 21.38 -11.03 35.43
C ALA A 1033 20.06 -11.80 35.58
N SER A 1034 19.68 -12.56 34.56
CA SER A 1034 18.49 -13.42 34.55
C SER A 1034 18.75 -14.80 35.17
N LEU A 1035 20.01 -15.27 35.12
CA LEU A 1035 20.44 -16.52 35.77
C LEU A 1035 21.86 -16.35 36.31
N ASN A 1036 22.10 -16.76 37.55
CA ASN A 1036 23.45 -16.82 38.14
C ASN A 1036 23.94 -18.28 38.25
N TYR A 1037 25.21 -18.53 37.96
CA TYR A 1037 25.79 -19.87 38.01
C TYR A 1037 27.25 -19.88 38.51
N ALA A 1038 27.70 -21.06 38.94
CA ALA A 1038 29.04 -21.30 39.46
C ALA A 1038 29.64 -22.60 38.91
N ALA A 1039 30.97 -22.65 38.85
CA ALA A 1039 31.70 -23.76 38.25
C ALA A 1039 31.26 -25.13 38.82
N GLY A 1040 30.96 -26.06 37.93
CA GLY A 1040 30.58 -27.44 38.29
C GLY A 1040 29.16 -27.62 38.82
N VAL A 1041 28.32 -26.58 38.82
CA VAL A 1041 26.91 -26.65 39.20
C VAL A 1041 26.06 -26.20 38.01
N ASN A 1042 25.37 -27.15 37.37
CA ASN A 1042 24.36 -26.81 36.36
C ASN A 1042 23.22 -26.09 37.06
N GLY A 1043 22.70 -25.02 36.46
CA GLY A 1043 21.61 -24.27 37.03
C GLY A 1043 20.71 -23.61 36.02
N GLY A 1044 19.41 -23.56 36.31
CA GLY A 1044 18.44 -22.85 35.52
C GLY A 1044 17.51 -21.99 36.36
N ASN A 1045 16.77 -21.13 35.66
CA ASN A 1045 15.74 -20.23 36.17
C ASN A 1045 14.65 -20.10 35.08
N GLU A 1046 13.39 -20.17 35.45
CA GLU A 1046 12.28 -19.79 34.55
C GLU A 1046 12.20 -18.26 34.45
N ILE A 1047 11.93 -17.77 33.25
CA ILE A 1047 11.92 -16.36 32.90
C ILE A 1047 10.73 -16.14 31.96
N VAL A 1048 9.91 -15.14 32.25
CA VAL A 1048 8.99 -14.57 31.26
C VAL A 1048 9.76 -13.53 30.47
N ALA A 1049 10.03 -13.80 29.20
CA ALA A 1049 10.91 -12.99 28.36
C ALA A 1049 10.13 -12.29 27.25
N LEU A 1050 10.40 -10.98 27.07
CA LEU A 1050 9.99 -10.24 25.88
C LEU A 1050 10.78 -10.72 24.67
N LEU A 1051 10.11 -10.80 23.53
CA LEU A 1051 10.71 -11.00 22.22
C LEU A 1051 10.89 -9.64 21.53
N ASP A 1052 11.84 -9.54 20.60
CA ASP A 1052 11.93 -8.37 19.73
C ASP A 1052 10.86 -8.39 18.63
N ALA A 1053 10.91 -7.41 17.71
CA ALA A 1053 9.95 -7.28 16.62
C ALA A 1053 9.98 -8.44 15.62
N ASP A 1054 11.10 -9.16 15.53
CA ASP A 1054 11.27 -10.32 14.66
C ASP A 1054 10.87 -11.63 15.38
N GLY A 1055 10.58 -11.56 16.68
CA GLY A 1055 10.20 -12.71 17.50
C GLY A 1055 11.39 -13.49 18.06
N ASP A 1056 12.56 -12.85 18.17
CA ASP A 1056 13.80 -13.42 18.64
C ASP A 1056 14.10 -13.07 20.12
N LEU A 1057 14.93 -13.92 20.73
CA LEU A 1057 15.41 -13.79 22.10
C LEU A 1057 16.93 -13.87 22.17
N CYS A 1058 17.58 -12.94 22.86
CA CYS A 1058 19.04 -12.91 23.01
C CYS A 1058 19.50 -13.36 24.39
N LEU A 1059 20.50 -14.26 24.41
CA LEU A 1059 21.10 -14.80 25.64
C LEU A 1059 22.60 -14.51 25.66
N TYR A 1060 23.01 -13.61 26.55
CA TYR A 1060 24.41 -13.27 26.80
C TYR A 1060 24.99 -14.09 27.96
N ALA A 1061 26.19 -14.65 27.80
CA ALA A 1061 26.89 -15.39 28.85
C ALA A 1061 28.14 -14.64 29.35
N SER A 1062 28.20 -14.29 30.64
CA SER A 1062 29.34 -13.56 31.20
C SER A 1062 30.59 -14.44 31.40
N THR A 1063 30.42 -15.75 31.42
CA THR A 1063 31.50 -16.75 31.59
C THR A 1063 31.15 -18.00 30.79
N ALA A 1064 32.15 -18.67 30.22
CA ALA A 1064 31.93 -19.78 29.31
C ALA A 1064 31.04 -20.89 29.92
N THR A 1065 30.00 -21.27 29.18
CA THR A 1065 29.00 -22.29 29.57
C THR A 1065 28.27 -22.80 28.33
N HIS A 1066 27.71 -24.01 28.40
CA HIS A 1066 26.64 -24.39 27.49
C HIS A 1066 25.33 -23.78 27.99
N LEU A 1067 24.40 -23.53 27.07
CA LEU A 1067 23.05 -23.06 27.38
C LEU A 1067 22.03 -24.04 26.81
N THR A 1068 20.94 -24.22 27.55
CA THR A 1068 19.73 -24.84 27.03
C THR A 1068 18.52 -23.98 27.37
N VAL A 1069 17.56 -23.91 26.45
CA VAL A 1069 16.33 -23.11 26.62
C VAL A 1069 15.15 -24.01 26.31
N ASP A 1070 14.27 -24.17 27.30
CA ASP A 1070 13.03 -24.93 27.19
C ASP A 1070 11.83 -23.95 27.26
N VAL A 1071 10.88 -24.03 26.33
CA VAL A 1071 9.67 -23.19 26.27
C VAL A 1071 8.49 -23.96 26.86
N SER A 1072 7.68 -23.33 27.73
CA SER A 1072 6.50 -23.96 28.36
C SER A 1072 5.17 -23.24 28.07
N GLY A 1073 5.21 -22.06 27.46
CA GLY A 1073 4.03 -21.30 27.06
C GLY A 1073 4.40 -19.94 26.49
N TYR A 1074 3.42 -19.23 25.97
CA TYR A 1074 3.55 -17.86 25.50
C TYR A 1074 2.42 -16.98 26.03
N LEU A 1075 2.59 -15.67 25.94
CA LEU A 1075 1.51 -14.73 26.19
C LEU A 1075 1.04 -14.18 24.84
N ASP A 1076 -0.26 -14.30 24.55
CA ASP A 1076 -0.87 -13.68 23.38
C ASP A 1076 -0.67 -12.17 23.47
N GLY A 1077 -0.05 -11.60 22.43
CA GLY A 1077 0.22 -10.17 22.29
C GLY A 1077 -1.03 -9.34 21.99
N SER A 1078 -2.16 -9.63 22.64
CA SER A 1078 -3.20 -8.62 22.84
C SER A 1078 -2.64 -7.53 23.77
N THR A 1079 -1.72 -6.74 23.25
CA THR A 1079 -1.04 -5.62 23.93
C THR A 1079 -1.07 -4.41 23.04
#